data_AF-M9MCV5-F1
#
_entry.id   AF-M9MCV5-F1
#
_cell.length_a   1.000
_cell.length_b   1.000
_cell.length_c   1.000
_cell.angle_alpha   90.00
_cell.angle_beta   90.00
_cell.angle_gamma   90.00
#
_symmetry.space_group_name_H-M   'P 1'
#
loop_
_entity.id
_entity.type
_entity.pdbx_description
1 polymer ?
#
loop_
_entity_poly.entity_id
_entity_poly.type
_entity_poly.pdbx_seq_one_letter_code
_entity_poly.pdbx_strand_id
1 'polypeptide(L)'
;MPTQAFSAPGQVVEEAKAGGHHAHGTHNYPDPLTHIDRTSWDVTIIGAGPAGLMLATSLARFGGFDVLVIDERSEPTTAGRADGIQPRTIEVLKNMEPLGSEFFDRSAPSYERTFWDPRSDGQRGIERTRRVQSFPTDMEIQDNCTLGLQQGLIEGGFLRDMERHGQRVTRPWAYQSFEMTDDPTYPVTVTLEKMKPVLESTNEGGAPISIIKPTGETKTIRTKYLVGCDGGRSRLRKTLEERHEFTFNGDWVDTLWAALDCVVETNFPDVRKIAAIHSKNHGALYIFPRENNEKGEPIIRCYTQVNRLGGEKSKESALDARDKVTAEMVMKAIKEIAHPYDFKFKGVEWFTCYPIGQRLISRYSLPAGKTKTGSAFPAHRVLLAGDACHTHSPKAGQGMNTAIIDSQALAWRINLVEKGLADPDTLLGTYHDERWATGKQLIDFDSEYSALFSGEVPKNTPEVATMSEAEKREHFINIQRRNAAFTTGAGVIYADNVLNHRDPSKLGVAKITDKLEPGRRLQPAWATRWSNSQPVRMIHEIQFTAPGGFRLYVCAGDLAKNMRHLEAFAKHLASPHSFVNRFRPNNRAMLLQNKAYHQLPTSLNTGLAGELSSEANPFFHMLLVVKAQRFDIELEQVQHLGALASMLYCDDIEAGHGAFKVTLDNQFVGALHEKWGLPNGGIVIVRPDGYVGAITPLDQGQSGFEAIEKYFEAFLRPAPHSSLAKTRL
;
A
#
# COMPACT_ATOMS: atom_id res chain seq x y z
N MET A 1 41.45 -6.01 13.39
CA MET A 1 40.09 -5.88 12.83
C MET A 1 39.62 -4.45 13.11
N PRO A 2 39.45 -3.57 12.12
CA PRO A 2 38.90 -2.25 12.39
C PRO A 2 37.37 -2.32 12.35
N THR A 3 36.76 -1.91 13.46
CA THR A 3 35.33 -1.68 13.66
C THR A 3 34.81 -0.64 12.67
N GLN A 4 33.98 -1.05 11.72
CA GLN A 4 33.16 -0.10 10.95
C GLN A 4 32.13 0.52 11.89
N ALA A 5 32.23 1.83 12.08
CA ALA A 5 31.26 2.62 12.82
C ALA A 5 29.93 2.59 12.05
N PHE A 6 28.93 1.94 12.63
CA PHE A 6 27.54 2.18 12.25
C PHE A 6 27.20 3.63 12.60
N SER A 7 26.70 4.40 11.64
CA SER A 7 26.21 5.75 11.86
C SER A 7 25.12 5.73 12.94
N ALA A 8 25.17 6.71 13.86
CA ALA A 8 24.18 6.84 14.91
C ALA A 8 22.79 7.13 14.32
N PRO A 9 21.70 6.59 14.91
CA PRO A 9 20.34 6.91 14.50
C PRO A 9 20.08 8.41 14.71
N GLY A 10 19.95 9.16 13.61
CA GLY A 10 19.72 10.61 13.63
C GLY A 10 20.55 11.44 12.65
N GLN A 11 21.52 10.87 11.94
CA GLN A 11 22.15 11.60 10.83
C GLN A 11 21.19 11.74 9.65
N VAL A 12 21.01 12.98 9.20
CA VAL A 12 20.36 13.29 7.92
C VAL A 12 21.17 12.61 6.83
N VAL A 13 20.56 11.64 6.15
CA VAL A 13 21.12 11.07 4.92
C VAL A 13 21.02 12.19 3.87
N GLU A 14 22.07 13.02 3.75
CA GLU A 14 22.13 14.09 2.76
C GLU A 14 22.21 13.52 1.34
N GLU A 15 21.42 14.07 0.42
CA GLU A 15 21.60 13.84 -1.02
C GLU A 15 22.95 14.42 -1.42
N ALA A 16 24.00 13.59 -1.45
CA ALA A 16 25.32 14.03 -1.88
C ALA A 16 25.26 14.46 -3.35
N LYS A 17 25.26 15.77 -3.59
CA LYS A 17 25.51 16.35 -4.92
C LYS A 17 27.01 16.31 -5.20
N ALA A 18 27.46 15.30 -5.93
CA ALA A 18 28.78 15.32 -6.55
C ALA A 18 28.69 14.78 -7.98
N GLY A 19 28.93 15.66 -8.97
CA GLY A 19 29.38 15.32 -10.32
C GLY A 19 28.60 14.27 -11.12
N GLY A 20 27.51 14.69 -11.78
CA GLY A 20 26.95 14.00 -12.95
C GLY A 20 26.01 12.85 -12.63
N HIS A 21 24.76 13.18 -12.26
CA HIS A 21 23.59 12.31 -12.14
C HIS A 21 23.75 11.05 -11.26
N HIS A 22 23.62 11.22 -9.95
CA HIS A 22 23.35 10.10 -9.03
C HIS A 22 21.85 9.89 -8.85
N ALA A 23 21.40 8.64 -8.93
CA ALA A 23 20.01 8.25 -8.67
C ALA A 23 19.62 8.56 -7.21
N HIS A 24 18.39 9.06 -7.02
CA HIS A 24 17.87 9.46 -5.72
C HIS A 24 18.05 8.35 -4.66
N GLY A 25 18.82 8.62 -3.61
CA GLY A 25 18.98 7.70 -2.47
C GLY A 25 19.95 6.54 -2.70
N THR A 26 21.09 6.78 -3.36
CA THR A 26 22.19 5.80 -3.41
C THR A 26 23.48 6.38 -2.86
N HIS A 27 24.06 5.72 -1.86
CA HIS A 27 25.48 5.84 -1.55
C HIS A 27 26.25 4.65 -2.15
N ASN A 28 27.50 4.88 -2.55
CA ASN A 28 28.40 3.84 -3.05
C ASN A 28 28.79 2.87 -1.92
N TYR A 29 27.97 1.85 -1.69
CA TYR A 29 28.25 0.80 -0.72
C TYR A 29 28.88 -0.44 -1.39
N PRO A 30 29.77 -1.17 -0.69
CA PRO A 30 30.29 -2.44 -1.17
C PRO A 30 29.15 -3.48 -1.35
N ASP A 31 29.18 -4.21 -2.47
CA ASP A 31 28.19 -5.25 -2.81
C ASP A 31 28.15 -6.34 -1.72
N PRO A 32 27.03 -6.48 -0.98
CA PRO A 32 26.93 -7.46 0.09
C PRO A 32 27.08 -8.90 -0.40
N LEU A 33 26.76 -9.21 -1.65
CA LEU A 33 26.93 -10.57 -2.17
C LEU A 33 28.37 -10.86 -2.61
N THR A 34 29.24 -9.86 -2.74
CA THR A 34 30.69 -10.06 -2.92
C THR A 34 31.48 -9.92 -1.62
N HIS A 35 30.92 -9.29 -0.59
CA HIS A 35 31.64 -8.94 0.65
C HIS A 35 31.06 -9.53 1.94
N ILE A 36 29.89 -10.17 1.89
CA ILE A 36 29.26 -10.83 3.05
C ILE A 36 29.10 -12.33 2.75
N ASP A 37 29.71 -13.17 3.58
CA ASP A 37 29.65 -14.64 3.53
C ASP A 37 28.30 -15.23 3.96
N ARG A 38 27.27 -14.39 4.13
CA ARG A 38 25.94 -14.83 4.54
C ARG A 38 25.25 -15.58 3.39
N THR A 39 24.91 -16.83 3.67
CA THR A 39 24.21 -17.71 2.74
C THR A 39 22.75 -17.97 3.12
N SER A 40 22.28 -17.50 4.28
CA SER A 40 20.88 -17.69 4.73
C SER A 40 20.22 -16.36 5.12
N TRP A 41 18.95 -16.20 4.73
CA TRP A 41 18.17 -14.96 4.90
C TRP A 41 16.76 -15.26 5.42
N ASP A 42 16.18 -14.35 6.20
CA ASP A 42 14.78 -14.50 6.61
C ASP A 42 13.85 -14.27 5.41
N VAL A 43 14.08 -13.21 4.65
CA VAL A 43 13.27 -12.84 3.49
C VAL A 43 14.18 -12.45 2.32
N THR A 44 13.96 -13.06 1.16
CA THR A 44 14.58 -12.65 -0.10
C THR A 44 13.52 -12.05 -1.01
N ILE A 45 13.72 -10.80 -1.43
CA ILE A 45 12.82 -10.03 -2.28
C ILE A 45 13.48 -9.85 -3.64
N ILE A 46 12.81 -10.29 -4.70
CA ILE A 46 13.27 -10.15 -6.08
C ILE A 46 12.59 -8.94 -6.70
N GLY A 47 13.37 -7.91 -7.05
CA GLY A 47 12.88 -6.68 -7.67
C GLY A 47 12.73 -5.55 -6.65
N ALA A 48 13.36 -4.41 -6.95
CA ALA A 48 13.37 -3.21 -6.11
C ALA A 48 12.50 -2.09 -6.71
N GLY A 49 11.34 -2.46 -7.28
CA GLY A 49 10.27 -1.52 -7.60
C GLY A 49 9.37 -1.25 -6.38
N PRO A 50 8.25 -0.53 -6.55
CA PRO A 50 7.40 -0.09 -5.44
C PRO A 50 6.90 -1.22 -4.52
N ALA A 51 6.57 -2.40 -5.06
CA ALA A 51 6.20 -3.56 -4.24
C ALA A 51 7.35 -4.02 -3.33
N GLY A 52 8.50 -4.34 -3.94
CA GLY A 52 9.65 -4.88 -3.22
C GLY A 52 10.23 -3.89 -2.22
N LEU A 53 10.28 -2.61 -2.57
CA LEU A 53 10.73 -1.55 -1.67
C LEU A 53 9.75 -1.34 -0.51
N MET A 54 8.43 -1.33 -0.75
CA MET A 54 7.46 -1.24 0.34
C MET A 54 7.59 -2.42 1.33
N LEU A 55 7.74 -3.65 0.82
CA LEU A 55 7.94 -4.83 1.67
C LEU A 55 9.24 -4.72 2.47
N ALA A 56 10.34 -4.37 1.80
CA ALA A 56 11.65 -4.23 2.44
C ALA A 56 11.66 -3.13 3.50
N THR A 57 11.17 -1.93 3.18
CA THR A 57 11.02 -0.81 4.12
C THR A 57 10.19 -1.22 5.33
N SER A 58 9.07 -1.91 5.12
CA SER A 58 8.21 -2.38 6.21
C SER A 58 8.95 -3.34 7.15
N LEU A 59 9.64 -4.34 6.59
CA LEU A 59 10.43 -5.31 7.37
C LEU A 59 11.64 -4.66 8.06
N ALA A 60 12.30 -3.69 7.42
CA ALA A 60 13.39 -2.91 8.01
C ALA A 60 12.92 -2.18 9.26
N ARG A 61 11.78 -1.48 9.17
CA ARG A 61 11.17 -0.74 10.28
C ARG A 61 10.64 -1.64 11.39
N PHE A 62 10.09 -2.82 11.07
CA PHE A 62 9.68 -3.79 12.10
C PHE A 62 10.87 -4.36 12.89
N GLY A 63 12.07 -4.31 12.29
CA GLY A 63 13.33 -4.72 12.90
C GLY A 63 13.49 -6.24 13.03
N GLY A 64 14.75 -6.68 13.02
CA GLY A 64 15.09 -8.07 13.37
C GLY A 64 15.02 -9.09 12.26
N PHE A 65 14.91 -8.63 11.01
CA PHE A 65 14.89 -9.46 9.82
C PHE A 65 16.19 -9.34 9.05
N ASP A 66 16.77 -10.47 8.70
CA ASP A 66 17.80 -10.52 7.68
C ASP A 66 17.13 -10.53 6.30
N VAL A 67 16.96 -9.33 5.72
CA VAL A 67 16.30 -9.14 4.41
C VAL A 67 17.34 -8.94 3.31
N LEU A 68 17.24 -9.73 2.24
CA LEU A 68 17.98 -9.52 1.00
C LEU A 68 17.02 -9.00 -0.07
N VAL A 69 17.25 -7.78 -0.55
CA VAL A 69 16.56 -7.25 -1.73
C VAL A 69 17.53 -7.28 -2.89
N ILE A 70 17.16 -7.92 -3.99
CA ILE A 70 17.97 -7.93 -5.23
C ILE A 70 17.25 -7.18 -6.36
N ASP A 71 18.03 -6.56 -7.23
CA ASP A 71 17.53 -6.02 -8.51
C ASP A 71 18.57 -6.23 -9.61
N GLU A 72 18.11 -6.58 -10.82
CA GLU A 72 18.99 -6.85 -11.95
C GLU A 72 19.59 -5.56 -12.54
N ARG A 73 18.92 -4.41 -12.37
CA ARG A 73 19.41 -3.12 -12.83
C ARG A 73 20.64 -2.70 -12.02
N SER A 74 21.58 -2.04 -12.68
CA SER A 74 22.76 -1.47 -12.02
C SER A 74 22.42 -0.29 -11.13
N GLU A 75 21.36 0.44 -11.44
CA GLU A 75 20.97 1.68 -10.77
C GLU A 75 19.46 1.68 -10.48
N PRO A 76 19.00 2.45 -9.47
CA PRO A 76 17.59 2.72 -9.26
C PRO A 76 16.92 3.36 -10.49
N THR A 77 15.59 3.33 -10.51
CA THR A 77 14.83 3.98 -11.58
C THR A 77 15.05 5.50 -11.53
N THR A 78 15.59 6.07 -12.60
CA THR A 78 15.75 7.53 -12.77
C THR A 78 14.43 8.18 -13.17
N ALA A 79 13.77 7.63 -14.19
CA ALA A 79 12.41 7.97 -14.61
C ALA A 79 11.60 6.68 -14.84
N GLY A 80 10.37 6.64 -14.33
CA GLY A 80 9.59 5.40 -14.25
C GLY A 80 8.17 5.49 -14.81
N ARG A 81 7.52 4.33 -14.84
CA ARG A 81 6.23 4.13 -15.51
C ARG A 81 5.05 4.57 -14.66
N ALA A 82 5.19 4.60 -13.33
CA ALA A 82 4.15 5.02 -12.41
C ALA A 82 4.38 6.44 -11.89
N ASP A 83 3.29 7.13 -11.55
CA ASP A 83 3.34 8.48 -11.01
C ASP A 83 2.15 8.92 -10.16
N GLY A 84 0.98 8.33 -10.36
CA GLY A 84 -0.20 8.60 -9.54
C GLY A 84 -0.18 7.87 -8.19
N ILE A 85 -0.25 8.61 -7.08
CA ILE A 85 -0.53 8.07 -5.74
C ILE A 85 -1.99 8.37 -5.38
N GLN A 86 -2.77 7.32 -5.15
CA GLN A 86 -4.20 7.38 -4.88
C GLN A 86 -4.49 7.56 -3.38
N PRO A 87 -5.68 8.08 -3.00
CA PRO A 87 -5.99 8.42 -1.62
C PRO A 87 -5.71 7.34 -0.57
N ARG A 88 -6.07 6.08 -0.82
CA ARG A 88 -5.76 5.00 0.14
C ARG A 88 -4.26 4.79 0.30
N THR A 89 -3.48 4.91 -0.78
CA THR A 89 -2.03 4.82 -0.70
C THR A 89 -1.43 6.01 0.05
N ILE A 90 -1.97 7.23 -0.13
CA ILE A 90 -1.58 8.40 0.69
C ILE A 90 -1.83 8.10 2.17
N GLU A 91 -2.99 7.53 2.50
CA GLU A 91 -3.35 7.14 3.87
C GLU A 91 -2.38 6.12 4.46
N VAL A 92 -1.97 5.11 3.67
CA VAL A 92 -0.96 4.10 4.05
C VAL A 92 0.41 4.75 4.27
N LEU A 93 0.85 5.64 3.38
CA LEU A 93 2.16 6.28 3.45
C LEU A 93 2.26 7.25 4.63
N LYS A 94 1.18 7.98 4.93
CA LYS A 94 1.04 8.80 6.17
C LYS A 94 0.96 7.97 7.45
N ASN A 95 0.78 6.66 7.34
CA ASN A 95 0.93 5.69 8.43
C ASN A 95 2.38 5.18 8.56
N MET A 96 3.33 5.75 7.81
CA MET A 96 4.75 5.43 7.82
C MET A 96 5.61 6.70 7.88
N GLU A 97 5.22 7.68 8.69
CA GLU A 97 5.94 8.95 8.79
C GLU A 97 7.43 8.74 9.14
N PRO A 98 8.34 9.62 8.67
CA PRO A 98 8.09 10.83 7.87
C PRO A 98 7.90 10.59 6.35
N LEU A 99 7.84 9.33 5.90
CA LEU A 99 7.79 8.98 4.47
C LEU A 99 6.52 9.53 3.78
N GLY A 100 5.39 9.49 4.48
CA GLY A 100 4.12 10.04 4.00
C GLY A 100 4.18 11.54 3.74
N SER A 101 4.73 12.31 4.69
CA SER A 101 4.92 13.75 4.53
C SER A 101 5.89 14.06 3.40
N GLU A 102 7.02 13.33 3.31
CA GLU A 102 8.00 13.53 2.24
C GLU A 102 7.38 13.36 0.86
N PHE A 103 6.60 12.29 0.64
CA PHE A 103 5.94 12.07 -0.64
C PHE A 103 4.88 13.12 -0.92
N PHE A 104 4.11 13.54 0.08
CA PHE A 104 3.09 14.56 -0.09
C PHE A 104 3.71 15.90 -0.50
N ASP A 105 4.74 16.36 0.20
CA ASP A 105 5.37 17.68 0.00
C ASP A 105 6.08 17.80 -1.36
N ARG A 106 6.57 16.68 -1.90
CA ARG A 106 7.26 16.64 -3.20
C ARG A 106 6.34 16.45 -4.40
N SER A 107 5.09 16.09 -4.17
CA SER A 107 4.13 15.76 -5.22
C SER A 107 3.40 16.99 -5.76
N ALA A 108 2.87 16.88 -6.98
CA ALA A 108 1.83 17.78 -7.47
C ALA A 108 0.43 17.23 -7.15
N PRO A 109 -0.32 17.82 -6.20
CA PRO A 109 -1.65 17.33 -5.85
C PRO A 109 -2.72 17.77 -6.85
N SER A 110 -3.62 16.86 -7.21
CA SER A 110 -4.77 17.12 -8.08
C SER A 110 -6.10 16.86 -7.36
N TYR A 111 -6.81 17.95 -7.04
CA TYR A 111 -8.11 17.91 -6.35
C TYR A 111 -9.32 17.93 -7.29
N GLU A 112 -9.10 18.17 -8.58
CA GLU A 112 -10.15 18.32 -9.59
C GLU A 112 -9.80 17.54 -10.86
N ARG A 113 -10.84 17.01 -11.51
CA ARG A 113 -10.78 16.47 -12.87
C ARG A 113 -11.62 17.30 -13.82
N THR A 114 -11.10 17.52 -15.02
CA THR A 114 -11.79 18.26 -16.08
C THR A 114 -12.00 17.37 -17.30
N PHE A 115 -13.17 17.48 -17.91
CA PHE A 115 -13.52 16.77 -19.13
C PHE A 115 -13.69 17.76 -20.28
N TRP A 116 -13.10 17.39 -21.41
CA TRP A 116 -13.09 18.16 -22.63
C TRP A 116 -13.53 17.28 -23.78
N ASP A 117 -14.58 17.69 -24.48
CA ASP A 117 -15.18 16.92 -25.56
C ASP A 117 -15.21 17.77 -26.84
N PRO A 118 -15.51 17.18 -28.01
CA PRO A 118 -15.69 17.94 -29.23
C PRO A 118 -16.75 19.01 -29.06
N ARG A 119 -16.51 20.19 -29.62
CA ARG A 119 -17.43 21.34 -29.52
C ARG A 119 -18.85 20.97 -29.94
N SER A 120 -19.84 21.43 -29.18
CA SER A 120 -21.26 21.19 -29.47
C SER A 120 -21.72 21.84 -30.77
N ASP A 121 -21.07 22.91 -31.21
CA ASP A 121 -21.36 23.61 -32.47
C ASP A 121 -20.86 22.88 -33.73
N GLY A 122 -20.20 21.72 -33.56
CA GLY A 122 -19.68 20.90 -34.65
C GLY A 122 -18.41 21.44 -35.31
N GLN A 123 -17.90 22.61 -34.88
CA GLN A 123 -16.64 23.15 -35.38
C GLN A 123 -15.45 22.33 -34.87
N ARG A 124 -14.32 22.44 -35.56
CA ARG A 124 -13.09 21.76 -35.14
C ARG A 124 -12.63 22.30 -33.79
N GLY A 125 -12.48 21.40 -32.83
CA GLY A 125 -11.79 21.65 -31.58
C GLY A 125 -12.50 21.01 -30.40
N ILE A 126 -12.03 21.35 -29.21
CA ILE A 126 -12.58 20.88 -27.94
C ILE A 126 -13.14 22.03 -27.11
N GLU A 127 -14.07 21.73 -26.22
CA GLU A 127 -14.54 22.65 -25.19
C GLU A 127 -14.70 21.92 -23.85
N ARG A 128 -14.59 22.66 -22.76
CA ARG A 128 -14.74 22.09 -21.42
C ARG A 128 -16.22 21.81 -21.16
N THR A 129 -16.56 20.53 -21.05
CA THR A 129 -17.94 20.10 -20.79
C THR A 129 -18.23 19.95 -19.31
N ARG A 130 -17.23 19.58 -18.51
CA ARG A 130 -17.43 19.26 -17.08
C ARG A 130 -16.19 19.49 -16.23
N ARG A 131 -16.43 19.89 -14.98
CA ARG A 131 -15.45 19.87 -13.88
C ARG A 131 -16.05 19.10 -12.72
N VAL A 132 -15.27 18.22 -12.11
CA VAL A 132 -15.67 17.46 -10.92
C VAL A 132 -14.54 17.46 -9.92
N GLN A 133 -14.87 17.44 -8.63
CA GLN A 133 -13.89 17.06 -7.62
C GLN A 133 -13.31 15.69 -7.97
N SER A 134 -12.03 15.46 -7.65
CA SER A 134 -11.36 14.20 -7.95
C SER A 134 -12.24 13.02 -7.55
N PHE A 135 -12.57 12.85 -6.28
CA PHE A 135 -13.45 11.76 -5.85
C PHE A 135 -14.73 12.27 -5.19
N PRO A 136 -15.84 11.51 -5.28
CA PRO A 136 -17.09 11.82 -4.58
C PRO A 136 -16.86 12.06 -3.07
N THR A 137 -17.54 13.07 -2.52
CA THR A 137 -17.39 13.47 -1.10
C THR A 137 -17.98 12.46 -0.12
N ASP A 138 -18.95 11.66 -0.57
CA ASP A 138 -19.61 10.59 0.20
C ASP A 138 -18.70 9.38 0.46
N MET A 139 -17.51 9.32 -0.16
CA MET A 139 -16.56 8.22 0.03
C MET A 139 -15.63 8.37 1.25
N GLU A 140 -15.81 9.44 2.03
CA GLU A 140 -15.06 9.71 3.27
C GLU A 140 -13.53 9.59 3.10
N ILE A 141 -13.02 10.28 2.09
CA ILE A 141 -11.59 10.36 1.80
C ILE A 141 -11.03 11.61 2.47
N GLN A 142 -9.98 11.42 3.27
CA GLN A 142 -9.32 12.53 3.96
C GLN A 142 -8.59 13.44 2.96
N ASP A 143 -7.54 12.89 2.33
CA ASP A 143 -6.79 13.57 1.27
C ASP A 143 -7.46 13.28 -0.08
N ASN A 144 -8.52 14.03 -0.40
CA ASN A 144 -9.31 13.83 -1.64
C ASN A 144 -8.58 14.41 -2.86
N CYS A 145 -7.42 13.84 -3.17
CA CYS A 145 -6.60 14.15 -4.32
C CYS A 145 -5.88 12.91 -4.85
N THR A 146 -5.41 13.01 -6.08
CA THR A 146 -4.36 12.12 -6.60
C THR A 146 -3.07 12.94 -6.63
N LEU A 147 -1.99 12.39 -6.07
CA LEU A 147 -0.67 13.03 -6.11
C LEU A 147 0.09 12.57 -7.36
N GLY A 148 0.73 13.49 -8.06
CA GLY A 148 1.68 13.19 -9.14
C GLY A 148 3.11 13.33 -8.68
N LEU A 149 3.86 12.22 -8.69
CA LEU A 149 5.26 12.13 -8.31
C LEU A 149 5.98 11.03 -9.10
N GLN A 150 7.11 11.31 -9.75
CA GLN A 150 7.82 10.25 -10.49
C GLN A 150 8.17 9.06 -9.61
N GLN A 151 8.00 7.86 -10.17
CA GLN A 151 8.40 6.61 -9.53
C GLN A 151 9.83 6.63 -8.99
N GLY A 152 10.80 7.27 -9.66
CA GLY A 152 12.17 7.37 -9.16
C GLY A 152 12.30 8.12 -7.82
N LEU A 153 11.47 9.14 -7.60
CA LEU A 153 11.40 9.86 -6.32
C LEU A 153 10.73 9.04 -5.23
N ILE A 154 9.69 8.28 -5.61
CA ILE A 154 9.00 7.35 -4.70
C ILE A 154 9.98 6.25 -4.26
N GLU A 155 10.63 5.59 -5.21
CA GLU A 155 11.65 4.57 -4.95
C GLU A 155 12.79 5.15 -4.10
N GLY A 156 13.27 6.35 -4.42
CA GLY A 156 14.31 7.04 -3.65
C GLY A 156 13.92 7.32 -2.19
N GLY A 157 12.66 7.64 -1.91
CA GLY A 157 12.16 7.79 -0.54
C GLY A 157 12.21 6.48 0.25
N PHE A 158 11.76 5.39 -0.36
CA PHE A 158 11.87 4.06 0.26
C PHE A 158 13.32 3.64 0.47
N LEU A 159 14.21 3.88 -0.50
CA LEU A 159 15.64 3.56 -0.39
C LEU A 159 16.29 4.30 0.79
N ARG A 160 16.07 5.62 0.90
CA ARG A 160 16.56 6.41 2.05
C ARG A 160 16.01 5.89 3.37
N ASP A 161 14.74 5.49 3.40
CA ASP A 161 14.13 4.97 4.61
C ASP A 161 14.70 3.60 5.01
N MET A 162 14.93 2.70 4.03
CA MET A 162 15.62 1.43 4.28
C MET A 162 17.03 1.66 4.83
N GLU A 163 17.79 2.60 4.25
CA GLU A 163 19.15 2.92 4.69
C GLU A 163 19.18 3.42 6.13
N ARG A 164 18.22 4.26 6.54
CA ARG A 164 18.04 4.70 7.94
C ARG A 164 17.83 3.53 8.91
N HIS A 165 17.30 2.41 8.41
CA HIS A 165 17.05 1.19 9.17
C HIS A 165 18.08 0.08 8.87
N GLY A 166 19.24 0.44 8.31
CA GLY A 166 20.36 -0.48 8.09
C GLY A 166 20.14 -1.53 6.99
N GLN A 167 19.14 -1.32 6.11
CA GLN A 167 18.88 -2.18 4.96
C GLN A 167 19.21 -1.48 3.64
N ARG A 168 19.51 -2.27 2.61
CA ARG A 168 19.85 -1.76 1.29
C ARG A 168 19.49 -2.76 0.20
N VAL A 169 19.38 -2.26 -1.03
CA VAL A 169 19.19 -3.10 -2.21
C VAL A 169 20.55 -3.56 -2.74
N THR A 170 20.61 -4.83 -3.13
CA THR A 170 21.79 -5.46 -3.73
C THR A 170 21.64 -5.49 -5.23
N ARG A 171 22.58 -4.86 -5.92
CA ARG A 171 22.59 -4.70 -7.38
C ARG A 171 24.01 -4.93 -7.92
N PRO A 172 24.17 -5.34 -9.19
CA PRO A 172 23.13 -5.85 -10.10
C PRO A 172 23.05 -7.39 -10.05
N TRP A 173 21.99 -7.93 -9.46
CA TRP A 173 21.78 -9.37 -9.29
C TRP A 173 20.38 -9.78 -9.74
N ALA A 174 20.29 -10.82 -10.55
CA ALA A 174 19.03 -11.38 -11.03
C ALA A 174 18.71 -12.71 -10.34
N TYR A 175 17.42 -12.98 -10.17
CA TYR A 175 16.94 -14.32 -9.88
C TYR A 175 17.12 -15.24 -11.10
N GLN A 176 17.61 -16.45 -10.86
CA GLN A 176 17.76 -17.49 -11.87
C GLN A 176 16.81 -18.68 -11.63
N SER A 177 16.79 -19.25 -10.42
CA SER A 177 15.90 -20.37 -10.07
C SER A 177 15.72 -20.53 -8.56
N PHE A 178 14.73 -21.31 -8.13
CA PHE A 178 14.62 -21.81 -6.76
C PHE A 178 14.30 -23.30 -6.71
N GLU A 179 14.61 -23.93 -5.59
CA GLU A 179 14.17 -25.28 -5.22
C GLU A 179 13.66 -25.30 -3.78
N MET A 180 12.56 -26.02 -3.57
CA MET A 180 12.09 -26.36 -2.22
C MET A 180 12.93 -27.50 -1.66
N THR A 181 13.27 -27.41 -0.38
CA THR A 181 14.08 -28.39 0.37
C THR A 181 13.29 -28.95 1.55
N ASP A 182 13.86 -29.94 2.23
CA ASP A 182 13.33 -30.51 3.48
C ASP A 182 13.81 -29.77 4.74
N ASP A 183 14.56 -28.67 4.58
CA ASP A 183 14.98 -27.84 5.70
C ASP A 183 13.78 -27.10 6.31
N PRO A 184 13.42 -27.34 7.58
CA PRO A 184 12.25 -26.72 8.19
C PRO A 184 12.47 -25.24 8.52
N THR A 185 13.72 -24.77 8.59
CA THR A 185 14.08 -23.40 8.95
C THR A 185 14.19 -22.52 7.71
N TYR A 186 14.92 -22.97 6.69
CA TYR A 186 15.11 -22.25 5.42
C TYR A 186 14.73 -23.14 4.23
N PRO A 187 13.42 -23.38 4.01
CA PRO A 187 12.93 -24.37 3.05
C PRO A 187 13.21 -24.02 1.59
N VAL A 188 13.65 -22.81 1.27
CA VAL A 188 13.85 -22.36 -0.12
C VAL A 188 15.33 -22.13 -0.40
N THR A 189 15.89 -22.88 -1.34
CA THR A 189 17.22 -22.58 -1.92
C THR A 189 17.03 -21.77 -3.20
N VAL A 190 17.77 -20.67 -3.35
CA VAL A 190 17.66 -19.72 -4.47
C VAL A 190 19.02 -19.58 -5.14
N THR A 191 19.03 -19.69 -6.47
CA THR A 191 20.22 -19.40 -7.29
C THR A 191 20.06 -18.02 -7.91
N LEU A 192 21.05 -17.17 -7.66
CA LEU A 192 21.17 -15.82 -8.17
C LEU A 192 22.27 -15.78 -9.23
N GLU A 193 22.12 -14.88 -10.19
CA GLU A 193 23.11 -14.63 -11.23
C GLU A 193 23.51 -13.15 -11.21
N LYS A 194 24.81 -12.90 -11.19
CA LYS A 194 25.33 -11.54 -11.21
C LYS A 194 25.23 -10.97 -12.61
N MET A 195 24.77 -9.73 -12.68
CA MET A 195 24.56 -9.04 -13.93
C MET A 195 25.65 -7.97 -14.13
N LYS A 196 25.70 -7.39 -15.32
CA LYS A 196 26.52 -6.20 -15.58
C LYS A 196 25.85 -5.33 -16.65
N PRO A 197 25.92 -4.00 -16.51
CA PRO A 197 25.58 -3.11 -17.62
C PRO A 197 26.62 -3.31 -18.74
N VAL A 198 26.12 -3.45 -19.96
CA VAL A 198 26.93 -3.51 -21.18
C VAL A 198 26.43 -2.40 -22.09
N LEU A 199 27.31 -1.46 -22.41
CA LEU A 199 27.01 -0.37 -23.33
C LEU A 199 26.57 -0.95 -24.68
N GLU A 200 25.35 -0.62 -25.10
CA GLU A 200 24.82 -1.04 -26.39
C GLU A 200 24.83 0.11 -27.40
N SER A 201 24.40 1.30 -26.96
CA SER A 201 24.33 2.49 -27.82
C SER A 201 24.37 3.77 -27.00
N THR A 202 24.15 4.91 -27.64
CA THR A 202 23.88 6.20 -27.01
C THR A 202 22.52 6.71 -27.49
N ASN A 203 21.71 7.29 -26.60
CA ASN A 203 20.46 7.94 -27.01
C ASN A 203 20.74 9.18 -27.88
N GLU A 204 19.69 9.80 -28.45
CA GLU A 204 19.81 10.99 -29.31
C GLU A 204 20.47 12.19 -28.59
N GLY A 205 20.46 12.21 -27.26
CA GLY A 205 21.15 13.19 -26.42
C GLY A 205 22.60 12.82 -26.05
N GLY A 206 23.15 11.75 -26.60
CA GLY A 206 24.52 11.28 -26.34
C GLY A 206 24.71 10.51 -25.03
N ALA A 207 23.64 10.23 -24.28
CA ALA A 207 23.72 9.47 -23.03
C ALA A 207 23.82 7.96 -23.31
N PRO A 208 24.71 7.23 -22.62
CA PRO A 208 24.90 5.79 -22.83
C PRO A 208 23.63 4.99 -22.49
N ILE A 209 23.19 4.16 -23.44
CA ILE A 209 22.17 3.14 -23.25
C ILE A 209 22.89 1.82 -22.97
N SER A 210 22.78 1.33 -21.73
CA SER A 210 23.32 0.04 -21.33
C SER A 210 22.21 -1.00 -21.24
N ILE A 211 22.50 -2.20 -21.75
CA ILE A 211 21.68 -3.39 -21.50
C ILE A 211 22.30 -4.21 -20.39
N ILE A 212 21.45 -4.74 -19.52
CA ILE A 212 21.88 -5.60 -18.42
C ILE A 212 22.06 -7.02 -18.96
N LYS A 213 23.30 -7.52 -18.95
CA LYS A 213 23.62 -8.90 -19.36
C LYS A 213 24.13 -9.73 -18.18
N PRO A 214 23.88 -11.04 -18.17
CA PRO A 214 24.48 -11.91 -17.16
C PRO A 214 26.00 -11.99 -17.31
N THR A 215 26.70 -12.15 -16.20
CA THR A 215 28.15 -12.36 -16.16
C THR A 215 28.54 -13.83 -16.24
N GLY A 216 27.61 -14.74 -15.94
CA GLY A 216 27.85 -16.16 -15.71
C GLY A 216 28.25 -16.49 -14.26
N GLU A 217 28.57 -15.49 -13.42
CA GLU A 217 28.82 -15.69 -11.99
C GLU A 217 27.47 -15.96 -11.28
N THR A 218 27.40 -17.06 -10.54
CA THR A 218 26.20 -17.45 -9.78
C THR A 218 26.49 -17.55 -8.29
N LYS A 219 25.46 -17.33 -7.47
CA LYS A 219 25.51 -17.48 -6.02
C LYS A 219 24.25 -18.16 -5.51
N THR A 220 24.42 -19.16 -4.66
CA THR A 220 23.31 -19.88 -4.02
C THR A 220 23.11 -19.38 -2.60
N ILE A 221 21.86 -19.10 -2.25
CA ILE A 221 21.43 -18.71 -0.91
C ILE A 221 20.25 -19.57 -0.46
N ARG A 222 19.94 -19.53 0.82
CA ARG A 222 18.77 -20.14 1.45
C ARG A 222 17.90 -19.06 2.08
N THR A 223 16.59 -19.23 2.04
CA THR A 223 15.66 -18.25 2.61
C THR A 223 14.43 -18.91 3.21
N LYS A 224 13.80 -18.23 4.19
CA LYS A 224 12.49 -18.66 4.71
C LYS A 224 11.37 -18.26 3.78
N TYR A 225 11.46 -17.05 3.23
CA TYR A 225 10.48 -16.49 2.32
C TYR A 225 11.15 -15.95 1.06
N LEU A 226 10.72 -16.44 -0.11
CA LEU A 226 11.06 -15.88 -1.40
C LEU A 226 9.87 -15.10 -1.94
N VAL A 227 10.05 -13.80 -2.18
CA VAL A 227 8.96 -12.92 -2.65
C VAL A 227 9.32 -12.30 -3.99
N GLY A 228 8.53 -12.59 -5.02
CA GLY A 228 8.67 -12.00 -6.35
C GLY A 228 7.93 -10.67 -6.45
N CYS A 229 8.71 -9.60 -6.58
CA CYS A 229 8.28 -8.22 -6.83
C CYS A 229 8.87 -7.69 -8.14
N ASP A 230 9.25 -8.60 -9.05
CA ASP A 230 10.02 -8.38 -10.28
C ASP A 230 9.14 -8.07 -11.51
N GLY A 231 7.93 -7.58 -11.25
CA GLY A 231 7.07 -6.91 -12.22
C GLY A 231 6.36 -7.82 -13.23
N GLY A 232 5.79 -7.20 -14.26
CA GLY A 232 4.96 -7.89 -15.27
C GLY A 232 5.68 -8.98 -16.07
N ARG A 233 7.02 -9.04 -16.02
CA ARG A 233 7.87 -10.07 -16.64
C ARG A 233 8.56 -10.97 -15.60
N SER A 234 7.95 -11.11 -14.43
CA SER A 234 8.50 -11.87 -13.31
C SER A 234 9.07 -13.23 -13.72
N ARG A 235 10.35 -13.43 -13.44
CA ARG A 235 11.05 -14.71 -13.65
C ARG A 235 10.64 -15.73 -12.60
N LEU A 236 10.37 -15.26 -11.37
CA LEU A 236 9.85 -16.14 -10.31
C LEU A 236 8.45 -16.66 -10.68
N ARG A 237 7.54 -15.79 -11.15
CA ARG A 237 6.24 -16.23 -11.65
C ARG A 237 6.40 -17.27 -12.75
N LYS A 238 7.25 -17.01 -13.74
CA LYS A 238 7.47 -17.96 -14.84
C LYS A 238 7.92 -19.34 -14.33
N THR A 239 8.78 -19.36 -13.31
CA THR A 239 9.19 -20.62 -12.66
C THR A 239 8.00 -21.34 -12.01
N LEU A 240 7.09 -20.60 -11.36
CA LEU A 240 5.88 -21.15 -10.77
C LEU A 240 4.91 -21.67 -11.85
N GLU A 241 4.80 -20.99 -12.99
CA GLU A 241 4.00 -21.43 -14.14
C GLU A 241 4.54 -22.74 -14.72
N GLU A 242 5.86 -22.82 -14.91
CA GLU A 242 6.53 -23.98 -15.52
C GLU A 242 6.60 -25.20 -14.60
N ARG A 243 6.69 -25.01 -13.28
CA ARG A 243 7.03 -26.09 -12.33
C ARG A 243 6.00 -26.37 -11.24
N HIS A 244 5.03 -25.47 -11.05
CA HIS A 244 4.10 -25.54 -9.91
C HIS A 244 2.62 -25.30 -10.29
N GLU A 245 2.28 -25.44 -11.58
CA GLU A 245 0.90 -25.38 -12.10
C GLU A 245 0.20 -24.01 -11.90
N PHE A 246 0.99 -22.94 -11.76
CA PHE A 246 0.42 -21.60 -11.77
C PHE A 246 0.05 -21.22 -13.20
N THR A 247 -1.03 -20.47 -13.37
CA THR A 247 -1.40 -19.86 -14.66
C THR A 247 -1.48 -18.34 -14.54
N PHE A 248 -1.08 -17.63 -15.59
CA PHE A 248 -1.19 -16.17 -15.70
C PHE A 248 -2.15 -15.80 -16.83
N ASN A 249 -3.44 -15.77 -16.51
CA ASN A 249 -4.52 -15.71 -17.49
C ASN A 249 -4.93 -14.27 -17.79
N GLY A 250 -5.26 -13.99 -19.04
CA GLY A 250 -5.94 -12.76 -19.45
C GLY A 250 -5.57 -12.29 -20.87
N ASP A 251 -6.23 -11.22 -21.32
CA ASP A 251 -6.23 -10.81 -22.72
C ASP A 251 -5.15 -9.75 -23.05
N TRP A 252 -4.75 -9.73 -24.32
CA TRP A 252 -4.04 -8.58 -24.92
C TRP A 252 -5.08 -7.64 -25.56
N VAL A 253 -4.98 -6.35 -25.27
CA VAL A 253 -5.86 -5.33 -25.87
C VAL A 253 -5.20 -4.74 -27.12
N ASP A 254 -6.02 -4.33 -28.08
CA ASP A 254 -5.67 -3.90 -29.45
C ASP A 254 -5.23 -2.42 -29.59
N THR A 255 -5.12 -1.71 -28.47
CA THR A 255 -4.83 -0.28 -28.44
C THR A 255 -3.48 0.01 -27.80
N LEU A 256 -2.61 0.70 -28.52
CA LEU A 256 -1.34 1.21 -28.00
C LEU A 256 -1.52 2.57 -27.35
N TRP A 257 -1.01 2.69 -26.13
CA TRP A 257 -0.96 3.95 -25.40
C TRP A 257 0.48 4.40 -25.23
N ALA A 258 0.68 5.68 -25.54
CA ALA A 258 1.92 6.39 -25.28
C ALA A 258 1.77 7.19 -23.99
N ALA A 259 2.84 7.25 -23.20
CA ALA A 259 2.98 8.17 -22.08
C ALA A 259 4.22 9.05 -22.31
N LEU A 260 4.05 10.37 -22.18
CA LEU A 260 5.10 11.37 -22.39
C LEU A 260 5.15 12.31 -21.19
N ASP A 261 6.29 12.38 -20.51
CA ASP A 261 6.59 13.36 -19.48
C ASP A 261 7.31 14.53 -20.13
N CYS A 262 6.74 15.72 -20.02
CA CYS A 262 7.25 16.89 -20.72
C CYS A 262 7.00 18.19 -19.97
N VAL A 263 7.82 19.18 -20.29
CA VAL A 263 7.60 20.58 -19.93
C VAL A 263 7.03 21.29 -21.15
N VAL A 264 5.90 21.97 -20.96
CA VAL A 264 5.17 22.63 -22.05
C VAL A 264 4.87 24.08 -21.74
N GLU A 265 4.87 24.91 -22.78
CA GLU A 265 4.24 26.22 -22.80
C GLU A 265 2.96 26.10 -23.65
N THR A 266 1.82 26.41 -23.04
CA THR A 266 0.51 26.22 -23.66
C THR A 266 -0.48 27.26 -23.17
N ASN A 267 -1.47 27.57 -24.00
CA ASN A 267 -2.65 28.34 -23.61
C ASN A 267 -3.84 27.44 -23.20
N PHE A 268 -3.65 26.11 -23.11
CA PHE A 268 -4.68 25.19 -22.59
C PHE A 268 -4.92 25.44 -21.10
N PRO A 269 -6.14 25.86 -20.70
CA PRO A 269 -6.37 26.42 -19.37
C PRO A 269 -6.32 25.38 -18.23
N ASP A 270 -6.44 24.09 -18.54
CA ASP A 270 -6.43 23.01 -17.53
C ASP A 270 -5.15 22.14 -17.56
N VAL A 271 -4.05 22.63 -18.16
CA VAL A 271 -2.79 21.86 -18.26
C VAL A 271 -2.22 21.43 -16.90
N ARG A 272 -2.57 22.14 -15.81
CA ARG A 272 -2.16 21.83 -14.43
C ARG A 272 -3.21 21.05 -13.63
N LYS A 273 -4.21 20.50 -14.31
CA LYS A 273 -5.24 19.62 -13.72
C LYS A 273 -5.21 18.28 -14.40
N ILE A 274 -5.85 17.30 -13.78
CA ILE A 274 -6.15 16.04 -14.45
C ILE A 274 -7.21 16.33 -15.52
N ALA A 275 -6.83 16.26 -16.78
CA ALA A 275 -7.72 16.56 -17.90
C ALA A 275 -7.90 15.34 -18.81
N ALA A 276 -9.13 14.86 -18.92
CA ALA A 276 -9.53 13.87 -19.93
C ALA A 276 -10.08 14.62 -21.14
N ILE A 277 -9.43 14.47 -22.29
CA ILE A 277 -9.71 15.19 -23.53
C ILE A 277 -10.06 14.18 -24.60
N HIS A 278 -11.21 14.36 -25.24
CA HIS A 278 -11.65 13.59 -26.37
C HIS A 278 -11.77 14.50 -27.60
N SER A 279 -11.07 14.13 -28.67
CA SER A 279 -11.17 14.77 -29.97
C SER A 279 -11.87 13.85 -30.97
N LYS A 280 -12.83 14.41 -31.70
CA LYS A 280 -13.74 13.66 -32.59
C LYS A 280 -13.02 12.72 -33.57
N ASN A 281 -11.90 13.18 -34.14
CA ASN A 281 -11.19 12.48 -35.21
C ASN A 281 -9.72 12.16 -34.87
N HIS A 282 -9.22 12.61 -33.71
CA HIS A 282 -7.80 12.50 -33.37
C HIS A 282 -7.55 11.65 -32.12
N GLY A 283 -8.60 11.13 -31.48
CA GLY A 283 -8.49 10.23 -30.35
C GLY A 283 -8.56 10.94 -29.00
N ALA A 284 -7.98 10.32 -27.98
CA ALA A 284 -8.06 10.79 -26.60
C ALA A 284 -6.68 11.14 -26.03
N LEU A 285 -6.65 12.20 -25.21
CA LEU A 285 -5.49 12.66 -24.45
C LEU A 285 -5.87 12.76 -22.98
N TYR A 286 -5.01 12.25 -22.11
CA TYR A 286 -5.11 12.44 -20.67
C TYR A 286 -3.89 13.21 -20.17
N ILE A 287 -4.11 14.36 -19.57
CA ILE A 287 -3.06 15.16 -18.93
C ILE A 287 -3.10 14.89 -17.44
N PHE A 288 -1.94 14.61 -16.86
CA PHE A 288 -1.74 14.40 -15.43
C PHE A 288 -0.60 15.30 -14.95
N PRO A 289 -0.87 16.27 -14.06
CA PRO A 289 0.16 17.19 -13.59
C PRO A 289 1.14 16.47 -12.67
N ARG A 290 2.41 16.83 -12.80
CA ARG A 290 3.54 16.25 -12.09
C ARG A 290 4.31 17.32 -11.34
N GLU A 291 5.18 16.85 -10.45
CA GLU A 291 6.17 17.62 -9.72
C GLU A 291 7.03 18.50 -10.64
N ASN A 292 7.80 19.42 -10.05
CA ASN A 292 8.75 20.22 -10.83
C ASN A 292 10.02 19.40 -11.11
N ASN A 293 10.62 19.60 -12.28
CA ASN A 293 11.94 19.05 -12.60
C ASN A 293 13.04 19.76 -11.78
N GLU A 294 14.30 19.34 -11.95
CA GLU A 294 15.45 19.91 -11.23
C GLU A 294 15.67 21.41 -11.48
N LYS A 295 15.13 21.95 -12.58
CA LYS A 295 15.18 23.37 -12.94
C LYS A 295 14.03 24.18 -12.33
N GLY A 296 13.13 23.53 -11.57
CA GLY A 296 11.93 24.14 -11.03
C GLY A 296 10.79 24.28 -12.05
N GLU A 297 10.89 23.64 -13.21
CA GLU A 297 9.86 23.71 -14.25
C GLU A 297 8.78 22.64 -14.04
N PRO A 298 7.49 23.00 -14.16
CA PRO A 298 6.39 22.08 -13.88
C PRO A 298 6.24 21.02 -14.99
N ILE A 299 6.34 19.74 -14.63
CA ILE A 299 6.17 18.61 -15.57
C ILE A 299 4.67 18.28 -15.72
N ILE A 300 4.26 17.83 -16.91
CA ILE A 300 3.01 17.09 -17.10
C ILE A 300 3.31 15.72 -17.71
N ARG A 301 2.51 14.72 -17.34
CA ARG A 301 2.40 13.45 -18.06
C ARG A 301 1.20 13.49 -19.00
N CYS A 302 1.45 13.18 -20.26
CA CYS A 302 0.43 13.04 -21.29
C CYS A 302 0.28 11.58 -21.67
N TYR A 303 -0.89 10.98 -21.45
CA TYR A 303 -1.26 9.69 -22.05
C TYR A 303 -2.08 9.91 -23.31
N THR A 304 -1.65 9.35 -24.44
CA THR A 304 -2.39 9.48 -25.70
C THR A 304 -2.45 8.17 -26.45
N GLN A 305 -3.53 7.99 -27.21
CA GLN A 305 -3.67 6.87 -28.13
C GLN A 305 -2.86 7.17 -29.39
N VAL A 306 -1.95 6.27 -29.73
CA VAL A 306 -1.03 6.47 -30.87
C VAL A 306 -1.38 5.63 -32.09
N ASN A 307 -2.07 4.49 -31.95
CA ASN A 307 -2.56 3.67 -33.06
C ASN A 307 -3.61 2.64 -32.60
N ARG A 308 -4.56 2.29 -33.48
CA ARG A 308 -5.29 1.01 -33.45
C ARG A 308 -4.56 0.03 -34.36
N LEU A 309 -4.24 -1.17 -33.87
CA LEU A 309 -3.60 -2.20 -34.67
C LEU A 309 -4.56 -2.66 -35.80
N GLY A 310 -4.17 -2.48 -37.06
CA GLY A 310 -4.84 -3.11 -38.20
C GLY A 310 -4.22 -4.49 -38.50
N GLY A 311 -5.03 -5.49 -38.84
CA GLY A 311 -4.57 -6.83 -39.24
C GLY A 311 -4.67 -7.92 -38.15
N GLU A 312 -3.87 -8.98 -38.29
CA GLU A 312 -3.88 -10.16 -37.42
C GLU A 312 -3.40 -9.84 -35.99
N LYS A 313 -4.21 -10.26 -35.01
CA LYS A 313 -4.08 -9.84 -33.61
C LYS A 313 -3.17 -10.81 -32.87
N SER A 314 -1.90 -10.45 -32.68
CA SER A 314 -0.94 -11.24 -31.92
C SER A 314 -0.09 -10.37 -31.00
N LYS A 315 0.63 -11.01 -30.07
CA LYS A 315 1.59 -10.33 -29.19
C LYS A 315 2.72 -9.70 -30.03
N GLU A 316 3.11 -10.37 -31.10
CA GLU A 316 4.18 -9.97 -32.00
C GLU A 316 3.79 -8.71 -32.78
N SER A 317 2.57 -8.65 -33.32
CA SER A 317 2.10 -7.46 -34.05
C SER A 317 1.95 -6.23 -33.15
N ALA A 318 1.53 -6.43 -31.88
CA ALA A 318 1.48 -5.34 -30.89
C ALA A 318 2.87 -4.80 -30.51
N LEU A 319 3.88 -5.66 -30.40
CA LEU A 319 5.25 -5.25 -30.08
C LEU A 319 5.93 -4.52 -31.24
N ASP A 320 5.77 -5.00 -32.47
CA ASP A 320 6.30 -4.33 -33.68
C ASP A 320 5.71 -2.92 -33.84
N ALA A 321 4.40 -2.77 -33.67
CA ALA A 321 3.76 -1.46 -33.76
C ALA A 321 4.20 -0.51 -32.64
N ARG A 322 4.46 -1.02 -31.42
CA ARG A 322 5.01 -0.23 -30.31
C ARG A 322 6.37 0.36 -30.68
N ASP A 323 7.24 -0.45 -31.28
CA ASP A 323 8.63 -0.06 -31.58
C ASP A 323 8.75 0.99 -32.69
N LYS A 324 7.65 1.25 -33.41
CA LYS A 324 7.56 2.31 -34.44
C LYS A 324 7.08 3.65 -33.89
N VAL A 325 6.63 3.73 -32.63
CA VAL A 325 6.12 4.98 -32.04
C VAL A 325 7.27 5.81 -31.48
N THR A 326 7.45 7.04 -31.98
CA THR A 326 8.42 8.01 -31.45
C THR A 326 7.77 9.10 -30.59
N ALA A 327 8.58 9.84 -29.82
CA ALA A 327 8.10 10.96 -29.01
C ALA A 327 7.51 12.08 -29.89
N GLU A 328 8.08 12.34 -31.06
CA GLU A 328 7.63 13.37 -32.01
C GLU A 328 6.24 13.05 -32.54
N MET A 329 5.96 11.77 -32.83
CA MET A 329 4.63 11.32 -33.24
C MET A 329 3.60 11.60 -32.15
N VAL A 330 3.98 11.36 -30.89
CA VAL A 330 3.13 11.61 -29.71
C VAL A 330 2.90 13.09 -29.48
N MET A 331 3.95 13.91 -29.56
CA MET A 331 3.85 15.37 -29.45
C MET A 331 2.95 15.95 -30.56
N LYS A 332 3.02 15.41 -31.78
CA LYS A 332 2.12 15.78 -32.88
C LYS A 332 0.68 15.38 -32.58
N ALA A 333 0.44 14.16 -32.11
CA ALA A 333 -0.89 13.69 -31.74
C ALA A 333 -1.52 14.57 -30.64
N ILE A 334 -0.76 14.95 -29.61
CA ILE A 334 -1.20 15.85 -28.54
C ILE A 334 -1.70 17.19 -29.12
N LYS A 335 -0.95 17.80 -30.04
CA LYS A 335 -1.35 19.06 -30.71
C LYS A 335 -2.65 18.93 -31.50
N GLU A 336 -2.82 17.82 -32.24
CA GLU A 336 -4.04 17.58 -33.03
C GLU A 336 -5.27 17.33 -32.13
N ILE A 337 -5.09 16.59 -31.03
CA ILE A 337 -6.17 16.31 -30.07
C ILE A 337 -6.58 17.58 -29.31
N ALA A 338 -5.61 18.38 -28.86
CA ALA A 338 -5.86 19.54 -28.01
C ALA A 338 -6.21 20.84 -28.77
N HIS A 339 -6.35 20.80 -30.11
CA HIS A 339 -6.77 21.96 -30.91
C HIS A 339 -8.08 22.57 -30.35
N PRO A 340 -8.21 23.91 -30.23
CA PRO A 340 -7.36 24.95 -30.80
C PRO A 340 -6.21 25.45 -29.91
N TYR A 341 -5.93 24.75 -28.81
CA TYR A 341 -4.89 25.18 -27.87
C TYR A 341 -3.50 24.86 -28.41
N ASP A 342 -2.55 25.78 -28.22
CA ASP A 342 -1.16 25.62 -28.64
C ASP A 342 -0.37 24.86 -27.59
N PHE A 343 0.51 23.95 -28.01
CA PHE A 343 1.38 23.16 -27.13
C PHE A 343 2.82 23.22 -27.66
N LYS A 344 3.64 24.08 -27.03
CA LYS A 344 5.08 24.18 -27.32
C LYS A 344 5.86 23.36 -26.30
N PHE A 345 6.47 22.27 -26.75
CA PHE A 345 7.29 21.40 -25.90
C PHE A 345 8.67 22.02 -25.69
N LYS A 346 8.99 22.32 -24.42
CA LYS A 346 10.31 22.85 -24.02
C LYS A 346 11.34 21.75 -23.79
N GLY A 347 10.87 20.58 -23.36
CA GLY A 347 11.70 19.40 -23.12
C GLY A 347 10.85 18.15 -22.89
N VAL A 348 11.43 17.00 -23.19
CA VAL A 348 10.89 15.67 -22.90
C VAL A 348 11.76 15.07 -21.79
N GLU A 349 11.15 14.79 -20.65
CA GLU A 349 11.82 14.17 -19.51
C GLU A 349 11.85 12.64 -19.68
N TRP A 350 10.76 12.07 -20.20
CA TRP A 350 10.62 10.63 -20.39
C TRP A 350 9.52 10.27 -21.38
N PHE A 351 9.67 9.13 -22.06
CA PHE A 351 8.69 8.62 -23.03
C PHE A 351 8.62 7.09 -22.99
N THR A 352 7.40 6.53 -23.10
CA THR A 352 7.18 5.11 -23.37
C THR A 352 5.95 4.89 -24.24
N CYS A 353 5.91 3.75 -24.93
CA CYS A 353 4.70 3.19 -25.52
C CYS A 353 4.49 1.78 -24.96
N TYR A 354 3.25 1.40 -24.67
CA TYR A 354 2.94 0.06 -24.18
C TYR A 354 1.61 -0.46 -24.73
N PRO A 355 1.53 -1.78 -25.01
CA PRO A 355 0.25 -2.46 -25.19
C PRO A 355 -0.44 -2.63 -23.84
N ILE A 356 -1.76 -2.45 -23.82
CA ILE A 356 -2.57 -2.76 -22.64
C ILE A 356 -2.77 -4.29 -22.57
N GLY A 357 -2.51 -4.88 -21.41
CA GLY A 357 -2.84 -6.27 -21.13
C GLY A 357 -3.39 -6.40 -19.72
N GLN A 358 -4.51 -7.11 -19.59
CA GLN A 358 -5.12 -7.42 -18.30
C GLN A 358 -4.84 -8.87 -17.98
N ARG A 359 -4.15 -9.16 -16.87
CA ARG A 359 -3.81 -10.53 -16.48
C ARG A 359 -3.81 -10.72 -14.99
N LEU A 360 -4.23 -11.89 -14.55
CA LEU A 360 -4.18 -12.32 -13.16
C LEU A 360 -3.47 -13.65 -13.04
N ILE A 361 -2.62 -13.78 -12.04
CA ILE A 361 -2.10 -15.08 -11.66
C ILE A 361 -3.13 -15.87 -10.87
N SER A 362 -3.25 -17.17 -11.14
CA SER A 362 -4.14 -18.09 -10.42
C SER A 362 -3.98 -18.07 -8.89
N ARG A 363 -2.77 -17.85 -8.38
CA ARG A 363 -2.48 -17.81 -6.93
C ARG A 363 -1.34 -16.85 -6.61
N TYR A 364 -1.37 -16.22 -5.45
CA TYR A 364 -0.32 -15.29 -5.00
C TYR A 364 0.77 -15.99 -4.17
N SER A 365 0.54 -17.26 -3.82
CA SER A 365 1.39 -18.00 -2.90
C SER A 365 1.40 -19.49 -3.22
N LEU A 366 2.60 -20.09 -3.16
CA LEU A 366 2.83 -21.52 -3.35
C LEU A 366 2.18 -22.31 -2.20
N PRO A 367 1.22 -23.22 -2.47
CA PRO A 367 0.68 -24.12 -1.45
C PRO A 367 1.72 -25.14 -0.99
N ALA A 368 1.41 -25.86 0.10
CA ALA A 368 2.23 -26.96 0.56
C ALA A 368 2.33 -28.05 -0.52
N GLY A 369 3.45 -28.76 -0.57
CA GLY A 369 3.73 -29.74 -1.61
C GLY A 369 4.86 -30.70 -1.23
N LYS A 370 5.41 -31.38 -2.23
CA LYS A 370 6.53 -32.30 -2.07
C LYS A 370 7.70 -31.91 -2.97
N THR A 371 8.91 -32.03 -2.46
CA THR A 371 10.14 -31.88 -3.24
C THR A 371 10.26 -33.00 -4.28
N LYS A 372 11.23 -32.88 -5.20
CA LYS A 372 11.56 -33.94 -6.17
C LYS A 372 11.92 -35.28 -5.50
N THR A 373 12.44 -35.23 -4.27
CA THR A 373 12.81 -36.41 -3.47
C THR A 373 11.63 -36.98 -2.66
N GLY A 374 10.46 -36.33 -2.69
CA GLY A 374 9.25 -36.78 -1.99
C GLY A 374 9.04 -36.18 -0.59
N SER A 375 10.01 -35.40 -0.08
CA SER A 375 9.89 -34.72 1.22
C SER A 375 8.83 -33.62 1.17
N ALA A 376 8.00 -33.50 2.21
CA ALA A 376 7.00 -32.44 2.28
C ALA A 376 7.65 -31.07 2.54
N PHE A 377 7.13 -30.01 1.92
CA PHE A 377 7.49 -28.64 2.22
C PHE A 377 6.24 -27.81 2.59
N PRO A 378 6.38 -26.80 3.46
CA PRO A 378 5.23 -26.01 3.94
C PRO A 378 4.73 -25.01 2.89
N ALA A 379 3.46 -24.61 3.03
CA ALA A 379 2.86 -23.55 2.22
C ALA A 379 3.48 -22.18 2.52
N HIS A 380 3.20 -21.20 1.67
CA HIS A 380 3.44 -19.79 1.94
C HIS A 380 4.91 -19.39 2.16
N ARG A 381 5.83 -20.12 1.52
CA ARG A 381 7.27 -19.81 1.51
C ARG A 381 7.74 -19.15 0.23
N VAL A 382 6.98 -19.29 -0.86
CA VAL A 382 7.20 -18.59 -2.13
C VAL A 382 5.94 -17.80 -2.46
N LEU A 383 6.08 -16.48 -2.56
CA LEU A 383 4.97 -15.53 -2.76
C LEU A 383 5.27 -14.54 -3.89
N LEU A 384 4.23 -13.89 -4.39
CA LEU A 384 4.33 -12.84 -5.38
C LEU A 384 3.56 -11.61 -4.91
N ALA A 385 3.95 -10.41 -5.37
CA ALA A 385 3.25 -9.15 -5.10
C ALA A 385 3.34 -8.18 -6.30
N GLY A 386 2.36 -7.27 -6.41
CA GLY A 386 2.32 -6.25 -7.46
C GLY A 386 2.20 -6.81 -8.87
N ASP A 387 2.88 -6.19 -9.84
CA ASP A 387 2.80 -6.58 -11.25
C ASP A 387 3.24 -8.03 -11.55
N ALA A 388 3.94 -8.68 -10.62
CA ALA A 388 4.23 -10.11 -10.71
C ALA A 388 2.96 -10.96 -10.60
N CYS A 389 1.91 -10.46 -9.93
CA CYS A 389 0.62 -11.11 -9.73
C CYS A 389 -0.46 -10.65 -10.71
N HIS A 390 -0.52 -9.35 -11.01
CA HIS A 390 -1.61 -8.76 -11.79
C HIS A 390 -1.08 -7.65 -12.68
N THR A 391 -1.52 -7.59 -13.94
CA THR A 391 -1.25 -6.46 -14.83
C THR A 391 -2.55 -5.94 -15.37
N HIS A 392 -2.69 -4.63 -15.53
CA HIS A 392 -3.92 -3.98 -16.00
C HIS A 392 -3.58 -2.67 -16.73
N SER A 393 -4.58 -1.99 -17.29
CA SER A 393 -4.36 -0.70 -17.93
C SER A 393 -3.94 0.38 -16.92
N PRO A 394 -3.07 1.34 -17.31
CA PRO A 394 -2.69 2.43 -16.42
C PRO A 394 -3.72 3.56 -16.37
N LYS A 395 -4.85 3.45 -17.09
CA LYS A 395 -5.87 4.52 -17.17
C LYS A 395 -6.39 4.96 -15.80
N ALA A 396 -6.54 4.01 -14.88
CA ALA A 396 -6.97 4.27 -13.51
C ALA A 396 -5.81 4.51 -12.52
N GLY A 397 -4.56 4.45 -12.98
CA GLY A 397 -3.36 4.67 -12.16
C GLY A 397 -3.19 3.67 -11.00
N GLN A 398 -3.72 2.44 -11.10
CA GLN A 398 -3.81 1.52 -9.95
C GLN A 398 -2.57 0.66 -9.68
N GLY A 399 -1.64 0.50 -10.63
CA GLY A 399 -0.62 -0.56 -10.58
C GLY A 399 0.27 -0.45 -9.35
N MET A 400 1.00 0.67 -9.25
CA MET A 400 1.85 0.96 -8.09
C MET A 400 1.07 1.01 -6.77
N ASN A 401 -0.14 1.57 -6.76
CA ASN A 401 -0.97 1.68 -5.57
C ASN A 401 -1.35 0.30 -5.01
N THR A 402 -1.83 -0.58 -5.88
CA THR A 402 -2.19 -1.96 -5.51
C THR A 402 -0.95 -2.74 -5.08
N ALA A 403 0.18 -2.56 -5.78
CA ALA A 403 1.45 -3.21 -5.48
C ALA A 403 2.03 -2.84 -4.10
N ILE A 404 1.91 -1.56 -3.69
CA ILE A 404 2.27 -1.09 -2.35
C ILE A 404 1.37 -1.75 -1.30
N ILE A 405 0.05 -1.82 -1.54
CA ILE A 405 -0.91 -2.41 -0.61
C ILE A 405 -0.72 -3.93 -0.49
N ASP A 406 -0.43 -4.64 -1.58
CA ASP A 406 -0.08 -6.07 -1.56
C ASP A 406 1.10 -6.31 -0.61
N SER A 407 2.14 -5.50 -0.75
CA SER A 407 3.37 -5.61 0.02
C SER A 407 3.16 -5.25 1.49
N GLN A 408 2.35 -4.22 1.78
CA GLN A 408 1.94 -3.88 3.14
C GLN A 408 1.20 -5.03 3.82
N ALA A 409 0.23 -5.61 3.10
CA ALA A 409 -0.58 -6.72 3.60
C ALA A 409 0.29 -7.94 3.91
N LEU A 410 1.31 -8.22 3.09
CA LEU A 410 2.23 -9.31 3.34
C LEU A 410 3.18 -9.04 4.52
N ALA A 411 3.71 -7.81 4.62
CA ALA A 411 4.76 -7.46 5.58
C ALA A 411 4.37 -7.71 7.03
N TRP A 412 3.18 -7.25 7.46
CA TRP A 412 2.77 -7.41 8.86
C TRP A 412 2.49 -8.89 9.22
N ARG A 413 2.05 -9.69 8.26
CA ARG A 413 1.82 -11.14 8.45
C ARG A 413 3.13 -11.88 8.65
N ILE A 414 4.12 -11.62 7.80
CA ILE A 414 5.49 -12.15 7.99
C ILE A 414 6.02 -11.71 9.36
N ASN A 415 5.81 -10.45 9.74
CA ASN A 415 6.25 -9.92 11.02
C ASN A 415 5.67 -10.69 12.22
N LEU A 416 4.36 -10.93 12.26
CA LEU A 416 3.74 -11.68 13.36
C LEU A 416 4.17 -13.16 13.38
N VAL A 417 4.26 -13.80 12.21
CA VAL A 417 4.68 -15.20 12.10
C VAL A 417 6.12 -15.39 12.60
N GLU A 418 7.07 -14.58 12.12
CA GLU A 418 8.49 -14.74 12.47
C GLU A 418 8.82 -14.32 13.91
N LYS A 419 7.97 -13.47 14.51
CA LYS A 419 8.02 -13.16 15.94
C LYS A 419 7.32 -14.20 16.82
N GLY A 420 6.86 -15.30 16.21
CA GLY A 420 6.26 -16.45 16.87
C GLY A 420 4.87 -16.21 17.43
N LEU A 421 4.19 -15.15 16.99
CA LEU A 421 2.87 -14.76 17.48
C LEU A 421 1.73 -15.40 16.71
N ALA A 422 1.96 -15.79 15.46
CA ALA A 422 0.91 -16.23 14.57
C ALA A 422 1.18 -17.60 13.95
N ASP A 423 0.10 -18.28 13.62
CA ASP A 423 0.12 -19.49 12.82
C ASP A 423 0.49 -19.16 11.35
N PRO A 424 1.59 -19.71 10.79
CA PRO A 424 2.01 -19.39 9.43
C PRO A 424 0.96 -19.71 8.37
N ASP A 425 0.35 -20.90 8.44
CA ASP A 425 -0.56 -21.38 7.40
C ASP A 425 -1.87 -20.57 7.40
N THR A 426 -2.40 -20.30 8.58
CA THR A 426 -3.62 -19.51 8.78
C THR A 426 -3.37 -18.06 8.38
N LEU A 427 -2.36 -17.40 8.96
CA LEU A 427 -2.19 -15.96 8.77
C LEU A 427 -1.68 -15.61 7.37
N LEU A 428 -0.72 -16.36 6.83
CA LEU A 428 -0.23 -16.13 5.46
C LEU A 428 -1.22 -16.61 4.39
N GLY A 429 -2.08 -17.60 4.70
CA GLY A 429 -3.18 -18.00 3.82
C GLY A 429 -4.09 -16.82 3.46
N THR A 430 -4.43 -15.98 4.45
CA THR A 430 -5.28 -14.80 4.23
C THR A 430 -4.67 -13.77 3.26
N TYR A 431 -3.35 -13.74 3.06
CA TYR A 431 -2.74 -12.86 2.05
C TYR A 431 -3.23 -13.21 0.65
N HIS A 432 -3.26 -14.51 0.32
CA HIS A 432 -3.77 -14.97 -0.96
C HIS A 432 -5.26 -14.62 -1.09
N ASP A 433 -6.08 -15.02 -0.12
CA ASP A 433 -7.53 -14.86 -0.19
C ASP A 433 -7.94 -13.39 -0.39
N GLU A 434 -7.32 -12.48 0.36
CA GLU A 434 -7.64 -11.06 0.32
C GLU A 434 -7.10 -10.35 -0.93
N ARG A 435 -5.81 -10.56 -1.24
CA ARG A 435 -5.13 -9.79 -2.28
C ARG A 435 -5.42 -10.33 -3.67
N TRP A 436 -5.56 -11.65 -3.83
CA TRP A 436 -6.00 -12.25 -5.09
C TRP A 436 -7.41 -11.81 -5.46
N ALA A 437 -8.36 -11.84 -4.52
CA ALA A 437 -9.72 -11.37 -4.76
C ALA A 437 -9.75 -9.88 -5.12
N THR A 438 -8.91 -9.06 -4.49
CA THR A 438 -8.75 -7.64 -4.84
C THR A 438 -8.18 -7.46 -6.25
N GLY A 439 -7.15 -8.24 -6.62
CA GLY A 439 -6.59 -8.23 -7.97
C GLY A 439 -7.57 -8.70 -9.04
N LYS A 440 -8.47 -9.63 -8.69
CA LYS A 440 -9.58 -10.02 -9.56
C LYS A 440 -10.57 -8.87 -9.77
N GLN A 441 -11.00 -8.22 -8.67
CA GLN A 441 -11.87 -7.05 -8.75
C GLN A 441 -11.25 -5.92 -9.58
N LEU A 442 -9.93 -5.71 -9.48
CA LEU A 442 -9.18 -4.72 -10.27
C LEU A 442 -9.27 -5.00 -11.77
N ILE A 443 -9.13 -6.26 -12.18
CA ILE A 443 -9.19 -6.65 -13.59
C ILE A 443 -10.62 -6.56 -14.12
N ASP A 444 -11.59 -7.03 -13.35
CA ASP A 444 -13.01 -6.93 -13.70
C ASP A 444 -13.43 -5.44 -13.84
N PHE A 445 -12.94 -4.58 -12.95
CA PHE A 445 -13.10 -3.12 -13.02
C PHE A 445 -12.41 -2.49 -14.24
N ASP A 446 -11.15 -2.84 -14.52
CA ASP A 446 -10.39 -2.24 -15.64
C ASP A 446 -11.02 -2.59 -17.00
N SER A 447 -11.64 -3.76 -17.11
CA SER A 447 -12.47 -4.18 -18.25
C SER A 447 -13.69 -3.26 -18.45
N GLU A 448 -14.48 -3.01 -17.40
CA GLU A 448 -15.63 -2.08 -17.45
C GLU A 448 -15.19 -0.63 -17.72
N TYR A 449 -14.14 -0.17 -17.02
CA TYR A 449 -13.62 1.18 -17.13
C TYR A 449 -13.05 1.46 -18.53
N SER A 450 -12.33 0.52 -19.11
CA SER A 450 -11.72 0.71 -20.44
C SER A 450 -12.76 0.92 -21.55
N ALA A 451 -13.90 0.23 -21.49
CA ALA A 451 -14.98 0.35 -22.47
C ALA A 451 -15.64 1.72 -22.46
N LEU A 452 -15.80 2.34 -21.27
CA LEU A 452 -16.32 3.70 -21.13
C LEU A 452 -15.45 4.74 -21.86
N PHE A 453 -14.13 4.53 -21.95
CA PHE A 453 -13.21 5.44 -22.63
C PHE A 453 -13.06 5.16 -24.13
N SER A 454 -13.34 3.94 -24.60
CA SER A 454 -13.31 3.63 -26.03
C SER A 454 -14.64 3.90 -26.76
N GLY A 455 -15.70 4.25 -26.02
CA GLY A 455 -17.05 4.40 -26.56
C GLY A 455 -17.69 3.07 -26.96
N GLU A 456 -17.12 1.95 -26.49
CA GLU A 456 -17.57 0.60 -26.79
C GLU A 456 -18.46 0.05 -25.66
N VAL A 457 -19.34 -0.90 -25.99
CA VAL A 457 -20.13 -1.60 -24.97
C VAL A 457 -19.21 -2.54 -24.18
N PRO A 458 -19.20 -2.50 -22.83
CA PRO A 458 -18.41 -3.42 -22.02
C PRO A 458 -18.74 -4.89 -22.36
N LYS A 459 -17.73 -5.71 -22.62
CA LYS A 459 -17.90 -7.14 -22.99
C LYS A 459 -18.65 -7.95 -21.93
N ASN A 460 -18.54 -7.56 -20.66
CA ASN A 460 -19.13 -8.26 -19.52
C ASN A 460 -20.56 -7.80 -19.19
N THR A 461 -21.13 -6.85 -19.95
CA THR A 461 -22.47 -6.30 -19.69
C THR A 461 -23.25 -6.06 -20.98
N PRO A 462 -23.49 -7.09 -21.81
CA PRO A 462 -24.17 -6.93 -23.11
C PRO A 462 -25.62 -6.41 -22.99
N GLU A 463 -26.27 -6.59 -21.83
CA GLU A 463 -27.63 -6.15 -21.50
C GLU A 463 -27.80 -4.62 -21.53
N VAL A 464 -26.69 -3.85 -21.43
CA VAL A 464 -26.70 -2.38 -21.50
C VAL A 464 -27.22 -1.87 -22.85
N ALA A 465 -27.05 -2.65 -23.92
CA ALA A 465 -27.53 -2.30 -25.25
C ALA A 465 -29.08 -2.25 -25.33
N THR A 466 -29.76 -3.01 -24.46
CA THR A 466 -31.22 -3.16 -24.44
C THR A 466 -31.93 -2.32 -23.37
N MET A 467 -31.18 -1.64 -22.49
CA MET A 467 -31.74 -0.81 -21.42
C MET A 467 -32.42 0.46 -21.96
N SER A 468 -33.44 0.95 -21.27
CA SER A 468 -34.00 2.29 -21.50
C SER A 468 -32.99 3.38 -21.15
N GLU A 469 -33.19 4.60 -21.63
CA GLU A 469 -32.28 5.73 -21.36
C GLU A 469 -32.19 6.09 -19.86
N ALA A 470 -33.27 5.87 -19.09
CA ALA A 470 -33.27 6.06 -17.64
C ALA A 470 -32.43 4.99 -16.93
N GLU A 471 -32.58 3.73 -17.31
CA GLU A 471 -31.80 2.60 -16.78
C GLU A 471 -30.32 2.71 -17.15
N LYS A 472 -30.00 3.13 -18.38
CA LYS A 472 -28.61 3.44 -18.79
C LYS A 472 -28.00 4.54 -17.94
N ARG A 473 -28.77 5.60 -17.65
CA ARG A 473 -28.29 6.71 -16.80
C ARG A 473 -28.02 6.24 -15.37
N GLU A 474 -28.91 5.46 -14.78
CA GLU A 474 -28.71 4.89 -13.43
C GLU A 474 -27.56 3.90 -13.40
N HIS A 475 -27.47 3.01 -14.39
CA HIS A 475 -26.36 2.08 -14.57
C HIS A 475 -25.02 2.82 -14.68
N PHE A 476 -24.96 3.91 -15.44
CA PHE A 476 -23.76 4.75 -15.59
C PHE A 476 -23.38 5.50 -14.30
N ILE A 477 -24.35 5.95 -13.51
CA ILE A 477 -24.10 6.54 -12.18
C ILE A 477 -23.53 5.47 -11.23
N ASN A 478 -24.11 4.28 -11.21
CA ASN A 478 -23.65 3.17 -10.37
C ASN A 478 -22.26 2.68 -10.77
N ILE A 479 -21.97 2.57 -12.07
CA ILE A 479 -20.62 2.32 -12.57
C ILE A 479 -19.67 3.42 -12.09
N GLN A 480 -20.00 4.71 -12.28
CA GLN A 480 -19.12 5.80 -11.84
C GLN A 480 -18.83 5.76 -10.32
N ARG A 481 -19.82 5.45 -9.48
CA ARG A 481 -19.61 5.27 -8.03
C ARG A 481 -18.69 4.10 -7.71
N ARG A 482 -18.95 2.92 -8.30
CA ARG A 482 -18.08 1.73 -8.15
C ARG A 482 -16.66 2.03 -8.64
N ASN A 483 -16.55 2.75 -9.74
CA ASN A 483 -15.28 3.14 -10.34
C ASN A 483 -14.48 4.09 -9.43
N ALA A 484 -15.15 5.06 -8.82
CA ALA A 484 -14.52 5.94 -7.85
C ALA A 484 -14.07 5.16 -6.60
N ALA A 485 -14.93 4.28 -6.07
CA ALA A 485 -14.61 3.36 -4.96
C ALA A 485 -13.33 2.58 -5.21
N PHE A 486 -13.19 1.99 -6.40
CA PHE A 486 -12.02 1.23 -6.75
C PHE A 486 -10.79 2.11 -7.01
N THR A 487 -10.94 3.18 -7.79
CA THR A 487 -9.81 4.07 -8.19
C THR A 487 -9.15 4.74 -6.99
N THR A 488 -9.89 4.99 -5.92
CA THR A 488 -9.34 5.59 -4.70
C THR A 488 -8.53 4.59 -3.86
N GLY A 489 -8.71 3.30 -4.10
CA GLY A 489 -8.30 2.20 -3.23
C GLY A 489 -9.09 2.12 -1.91
N ALA A 490 -9.98 3.07 -1.63
CA ALA A 490 -10.75 3.15 -0.39
C ALA A 490 -11.99 2.24 -0.39
N GLY A 491 -12.40 1.75 -1.56
CA GLY A 491 -13.57 0.89 -1.74
C GLY A 491 -13.30 -0.61 -1.61
N VAL A 492 -12.07 -1.04 -1.31
CA VAL A 492 -11.74 -2.46 -1.13
C VAL A 492 -12.44 -3.01 0.10
N ILE A 493 -13.10 -4.16 -0.06
CA ILE A 493 -13.80 -4.88 1.01
C ILE A 493 -13.32 -6.33 0.99
N TYR A 494 -12.69 -6.76 2.07
CA TYR A 494 -12.33 -8.16 2.24
C TYR A 494 -13.54 -9.01 2.59
N ALA A 495 -13.52 -10.25 2.12
CA ALA A 495 -14.51 -11.25 2.48
C ALA A 495 -14.38 -11.65 3.96
N ASP A 496 -15.44 -12.27 4.47
CA ASP A 496 -15.44 -12.81 5.83
C ASP A 496 -14.38 -13.92 5.96
N ASN A 497 -13.47 -13.78 6.91
CA ASN A 497 -12.40 -14.74 7.20
C ASN A 497 -11.93 -14.57 8.66
N VAL A 498 -10.89 -15.29 9.08
CA VAL A 498 -10.35 -15.24 10.46
C VAL A 498 -9.86 -13.85 10.90
N LEU A 499 -9.63 -12.92 9.98
CA LEU A 499 -9.24 -11.54 10.26
C LEU A 499 -10.40 -10.54 10.12
N ASN A 500 -11.47 -10.89 9.41
CA ASN A 500 -12.56 -9.98 9.06
C ASN A 500 -13.91 -10.64 9.41
N HIS A 501 -14.40 -10.43 10.63
CA HIS A 501 -15.68 -10.99 11.10
C HIS A 501 -16.84 -10.08 10.74
N ARG A 502 -17.34 -10.19 9.50
CA ARG A 502 -18.49 -9.44 8.98
C ARG A 502 -19.80 -9.92 9.60
N ASP A 503 -19.85 -11.18 9.99
CA ASP A 503 -20.92 -11.75 10.79
C ASP A 503 -20.50 -11.83 12.27
N PRO A 504 -20.92 -10.87 13.13
CA PRO A 504 -20.54 -10.84 14.53
C PRO A 504 -21.10 -12.03 15.33
N SER A 505 -22.14 -12.72 14.84
CA SER A 505 -22.69 -13.92 15.49
C SER A 505 -21.67 -15.06 15.53
N LYS A 506 -20.72 -15.11 14.59
CA LYS A 506 -19.60 -16.06 14.60
C LYS A 506 -18.68 -15.85 15.80
N LEU A 507 -18.64 -14.66 16.37
CA LEU A 507 -17.93 -14.34 17.61
C LEU A 507 -18.83 -14.41 18.85
N GLY A 508 -20.13 -14.70 18.70
CA GLY A 508 -21.07 -14.78 19.82
C GLY A 508 -21.56 -13.42 20.32
N VAL A 509 -21.42 -12.36 19.52
CA VAL A 509 -21.83 -11.00 19.90
C VAL A 509 -22.87 -10.42 18.93
N ALA A 510 -23.62 -9.44 19.42
CA ALA A 510 -24.61 -8.74 18.60
C ALA A 510 -23.96 -7.71 17.67
N LYS A 511 -24.60 -7.45 16.53
CA LYS A 511 -24.25 -6.30 15.68
C LYS A 511 -24.68 -5.00 16.36
N ILE A 512 -23.74 -4.07 16.54
CA ILE A 512 -23.98 -2.79 17.25
C ILE A 512 -23.87 -1.55 16.37
N THR A 513 -23.43 -1.69 15.12
CA THR A 513 -23.31 -0.58 14.16
C THR A 513 -23.45 -1.09 12.73
N ASP A 514 -24.06 -0.27 11.87
CA ASP A 514 -24.07 -0.43 10.41
C ASP A 514 -23.11 0.54 9.70
N LYS A 515 -22.49 1.47 10.45
CA LYS A 515 -21.62 2.51 9.89
C LYS A 515 -20.18 2.04 9.69
N LEU A 516 -19.69 1.16 10.56
CA LEU A 516 -18.41 0.47 10.39
C LEU A 516 -18.63 -0.99 9.98
N GLU A 517 -17.83 -1.47 9.04
CA GLU A 517 -17.94 -2.82 8.51
C GLU A 517 -16.57 -3.53 8.54
N PRO A 518 -16.45 -4.68 9.22
CA PRO A 518 -15.27 -5.53 9.14
C PRO A 518 -14.89 -5.89 7.70
N GLY A 519 -13.58 -5.95 7.41
CA GLY A 519 -13.05 -6.11 6.06
C GLY A 519 -12.94 -4.81 5.25
N ARG A 520 -13.41 -3.66 5.75
CA ARG A 520 -13.11 -2.34 5.19
C ARG A 520 -12.00 -1.63 5.96
N ARG A 521 -11.33 -0.66 5.33
CA ARG A 521 -10.44 0.27 6.03
C ARG A 521 -11.21 1.01 7.14
N LEU A 522 -10.55 1.35 8.23
CA LEU A 522 -11.13 2.19 9.27
C LEU A 522 -11.52 3.56 8.68
N GLN A 523 -12.75 4.01 8.95
CA GLN A 523 -13.19 5.31 8.50
C GLN A 523 -12.40 6.43 9.20
N PRO A 524 -11.91 7.45 8.47
CA PRO A 524 -11.17 8.55 9.06
C PRO A 524 -12.04 9.28 10.09
N ALA A 525 -11.53 9.40 11.31
CA ALA A 525 -12.15 10.16 12.38
C ALA A 525 -11.09 10.93 13.16
N TRP A 526 -11.54 11.97 13.84
CA TRP A 526 -10.72 12.85 14.65
C TRP A 526 -11.11 12.72 16.10
N ALA A 527 -10.11 12.85 16.97
CA ALA A 527 -10.30 13.03 18.39
C ALA A 527 -9.16 13.90 18.90
N THR A 528 -9.29 14.42 20.10
CA THR A 528 -8.19 15.13 20.74
C THR A 528 -7.46 14.22 21.69
N ARG A 529 -6.13 14.14 21.52
CA ARG A 529 -5.25 13.47 22.47
C ARG A 529 -5.28 14.26 23.78
N TRP A 530 -5.72 13.62 24.85
CA TRP A 530 -5.95 14.30 26.12
C TRP A 530 -4.67 14.94 26.69
N SER A 531 -3.56 14.20 26.64
CA SER A 531 -2.29 14.57 27.27
C SER A 531 -1.67 15.91 26.85
N ASN A 532 -1.88 16.32 25.60
CA ASN A 532 -1.28 17.51 25.02
C ASN A 532 -2.31 18.36 24.25
N SER A 533 -3.59 18.04 24.41
CA SER A 533 -4.71 18.68 23.72
C SER A 533 -4.56 18.75 22.19
N GLN A 534 -3.75 17.87 21.59
CA GLN A 534 -3.52 17.88 20.15
C GLN A 534 -4.68 17.19 19.42
N PRO A 535 -5.31 17.85 18.43
CA PRO A 535 -6.20 17.18 17.50
C PRO A 535 -5.42 16.14 16.68
N VAL A 536 -5.89 14.89 16.70
CA VAL A 536 -5.23 13.78 16.02
C VAL A 536 -6.19 13.05 15.11
N ARG A 537 -5.62 12.44 14.07
CA ARG A 537 -6.31 11.53 13.17
C ARG A 537 -6.21 10.13 13.74
N MET A 538 -7.35 9.54 14.10
CA MET A 538 -7.36 8.24 14.77
C MET A 538 -6.75 7.12 13.93
N ILE A 539 -6.89 7.21 12.60
CA ILE A 539 -6.30 6.27 11.63
C ILE A 539 -4.76 6.33 11.54
N HIS A 540 -4.12 7.39 12.05
CA HIS A 540 -2.68 7.66 11.99
C HIS A 540 -2.00 7.70 13.36
N GLU A 541 -2.78 7.59 14.43
CA GLU A 541 -2.28 7.75 15.80
C GLU A 541 -1.28 6.67 16.18
N ILE A 542 -1.50 5.44 15.72
CA ILE A 542 -0.54 4.35 15.81
C ILE A 542 -0.02 4.08 14.41
N GLN A 543 1.24 4.40 14.17
CA GLN A 543 1.91 4.18 12.88
C GLN A 543 1.93 2.68 12.54
N PHE A 544 1.90 2.33 11.25
CA PHE A 544 1.97 0.96 10.75
C PHE A 544 3.15 0.19 11.38
N THR A 545 4.27 0.89 11.58
CA THR A 545 5.53 0.30 12.04
C THR A 545 5.67 0.27 13.57
N ALA A 546 4.66 0.69 14.32
CA ALA A 546 4.57 0.47 15.77
C ALA A 546 4.10 -0.96 16.06
N PRO A 547 5.02 -1.84 16.47
CA PRO A 547 5.61 -2.95 15.70
C PRO A 547 4.64 -3.82 14.87
N GLY A 548 3.80 -3.22 14.03
CA GLY A 548 2.78 -3.95 13.27
C GLY A 548 1.72 -4.56 14.19
N GLY A 549 1.39 -3.85 15.27
CA GLY A 549 0.38 -4.27 16.26
C GLY A 549 -1.06 -3.98 15.81
N PHE A 550 -2.00 -4.67 16.45
CA PHE A 550 -3.43 -4.40 16.38
C PHE A 550 -3.77 -3.16 17.21
N ARG A 551 -4.77 -2.40 16.76
CA ARG A 551 -5.33 -1.25 17.48
C ARG A 551 -6.71 -1.64 17.97
N LEU A 552 -6.98 -1.41 19.25
CA LEU A 552 -8.29 -1.58 19.84
C LEU A 552 -8.78 -0.19 20.26
N TYR A 553 -9.73 0.35 19.50
CA TYR A 553 -10.39 1.60 19.84
C TYR A 553 -11.54 1.30 20.79
N VAL A 554 -11.32 1.54 22.08
CA VAL A 554 -12.31 1.37 23.15
C VAL A 554 -13.13 2.66 23.21
N CYS A 555 -14.22 2.69 22.44
CA CYS A 555 -15.15 3.81 22.45
C CYS A 555 -15.99 3.69 23.72
N ALA A 556 -15.69 4.51 24.72
CA ALA A 556 -16.35 4.47 26.01
C ALA A 556 -17.77 5.03 25.97
N GLY A 557 -18.12 5.84 24.95
CA GLY A 557 -19.35 6.62 25.00
C GLY A 557 -19.36 7.52 26.24
N ASP A 558 -20.50 7.57 26.92
CA ASP A 558 -20.67 8.25 28.20
C ASP A 558 -19.88 7.53 29.30
N LEU A 559 -18.82 8.18 29.79
CA LEU A 559 -17.86 7.59 30.73
C LEU A 559 -18.53 7.10 32.01
N ALA A 560 -19.43 7.90 32.60
CA ALA A 560 -20.09 7.55 33.85
C ALA A 560 -21.00 6.33 33.70
N LYS A 561 -21.73 6.24 32.58
CA LYS A 561 -22.61 5.08 32.31
C LYS A 561 -21.83 3.80 32.06
N ASN A 562 -20.67 3.91 31.41
CA ASN A 562 -19.88 2.75 30.98
C ASN A 562 -18.70 2.41 31.90
N MET A 563 -18.47 3.15 32.98
CA MET A 563 -17.33 2.93 33.89
C MET A 563 -17.24 1.49 34.39
N ARG A 564 -18.36 0.91 34.84
CA ARG A 564 -18.41 -0.49 35.31
C ARG A 564 -17.95 -1.50 34.25
N HIS A 565 -18.21 -1.21 32.98
CA HIS A 565 -17.84 -2.07 31.86
C HIS A 565 -16.36 -1.90 31.51
N LEU A 566 -15.85 -0.67 31.59
CA LEU A 566 -14.42 -0.38 31.45
C LEU A 566 -13.59 -1.02 32.57
N GLU A 567 -14.03 -0.94 33.82
CA GLU A 567 -13.40 -1.60 34.97
C GLU A 567 -13.38 -3.12 34.81
N ALA A 568 -14.49 -3.71 34.37
CA ALA A 568 -14.57 -5.14 34.07
C ALA A 568 -13.58 -5.53 32.95
N PHE A 569 -13.46 -4.71 31.90
CA PHE A 569 -12.52 -4.97 30.82
C PHE A 569 -11.06 -4.79 31.26
N ALA A 570 -10.75 -3.76 32.04
CA ALA A 570 -9.43 -3.56 32.63
C ALA A 570 -9.01 -4.76 33.51
N LYS A 571 -9.95 -5.27 34.32
CA LYS A 571 -9.74 -6.48 35.12
C LYS A 571 -9.50 -7.72 34.25
N HIS A 572 -10.25 -7.88 33.15
CA HIS A 572 -10.03 -8.96 32.19
C HIS A 572 -8.63 -8.85 31.57
N LEU A 573 -8.23 -7.68 31.08
CA LEU A 573 -6.93 -7.42 30.48
C LEU A 573 -5.76 -7.74 31.42
N ALA A 574 -5.90 -7.46 32.71
CA ALA A 574 -4.91 -7.80 33.74
C ALA A 574 -4.83 -9.31 34.03
N SER A 575 -5.83 -10.09 33.62
CA SER A 575 -5.86 -11.54 33.89
C SER A 575 -4.85 -12.32 33.02
N PRO A 576 -4.32 -13.45 33.51
CA PRO A 576 -3.45 -14.32 32.70
C PRO A 576 -4.12 -14.91 31.46
N HIS A 577 -5.45 -14.91 31.41
CA HIS A 577 -6.25 -15.45 30.32
C HIS A 577 -6.56 -14.41 29.24
N SER A 578 -6.13 -13.16 29.40
CA SER A 578 -6.37 -12.14 28.39
C SER A 578 -5.51 -12.36 27.14
N PHE A 579 -6.03 -12.00 25.98
CA PHE A 579 -5.31 -12.05 24.71
C PHE A 579 -3.99 -11.27 24.78
N VAL A 580 -3.97 -10.16 25.52
CA VAL A 580 -2.76 -9.34 25.76
C VAL A 580 -1.68 -10.11 26.52
N ASN A 581 -2.06 -10.97 27.46
CA ASN A 581 -1.12 -11.75 28.25
C ASN A 581 -0.77 -13.10 27.63
N ARG A 582 -1.69 -13.72 26.90
CA ARG A 582 -1.51 -15.01 26.24
C ARG A 582 -0.65 -14.90 24.97
N PHE A 583 -0.95 -13.91 24.12
CA PHE A 583 -0.30 -13.74 22.84
C PHE A 583 0.86 -12.76 22.96
N ARG A 584 1.93 -13.24 23.60
CA ARG A 584 3.17 -12.50 23.80
C ARG A 584 4.25 -12.97 22.85
N PRO A 585 5.14 -12.05 22.42
CA PRO A 585 6.14 -12.39 21.44
C PRO A 585 7.24 -13.24 22.07
N ASN A 586 7.91 -14.07 21.27
CA ASN A 586 8.95 -14.98 21.78
C ASN A 586 10.25 -14.24 22.17
N ASN A 587 11.22 -14.95 22.77
CA ASN A 587 12.52 -14.38 23.15
C ASN A 587 13.26 -13.72 21.98
N ARG A 588 13.05 -14.20 20.73
CA ARG A 588 13.61 -13.56 19.52
C ARG A 588 13.10 -12.13 19.43
N ALA A 589 11.79 -11.92 19.52
CA ALA A 589 11.17 -10.60 19.48
C ALA A 589 11.52 -9.69 20.68
N MET A 590 11.78 -10.24 21.87
CA MET A 590 12.35 -9.45 22.99
C MET A 590 13.81 -9.02 22.72
N LEU A 591 14.62 -9.86 22.07
CA LEU A 591 15.95 -9.45 21.60
C LEU A 591 15.88 -8.42 20.46
N LEU A 592 14.76 -8.35 19.72
CA LEU A 592 14.49 -7.32 18.71
C LEU A 592 14.16 -5.95 19.32
N GLN A 593 13.73 -5.87 20.59
CA GLN A 593 13.60 -4.60 21.32
C GLN A 593 14.93 -3.83 21.40
N ASN A 594 16.06 -4.54 21.47
CA ASN A 594 17.35 -3.92 21.75
C ASN A 594 18.05 -3.29 20.54
N LYS A 595 17.51 -3.40 19.30
CA LYS A 595 18.21 -2.91 18.09
C LYS A 595 17.36 -2.12 17.08
N ALA A 596 16.03 -2.03 17.22
CA ALA A 596 15.19 -1.38 16.20
C ALA A 596 13.87 -0.78 16.71
N TYR A 597 13.65 -0.67 18.02
CA TYR A 597 12.42 -0.03 18.56
C TYR A 597 12.54 1.49 18.59
N HIS A 598 12.88 2.12 17.46
CA HIS A 598 12.82 3.57 17.31
C HIS A 598 11.39 3.97 16.95
N GLN A 599 10.54 3.92 17.97
CA GLN A 599 9.22 4.55 18.15
C GLN A 599 8.37 3.57 18.95
N LEU A 600 8.62 3.50 20.28
CA LEU A 600 7.46 3.48 21.16
C LEU A 600 6.56 4.59 20.63
N PRO A 601 5.30 4.31 20.27
CA PRO A 601 4.49 5.36 19.69
C PRO A 601 4.54 6.53 20.66
N THR A 602 4.63 7.76 20.15
CA THR A 602 4.55 9.00 20.93
C THR A 602 3.31 9.04 21.85
N SER A 603 2.43 8.04 21.71
CA SER A 603 1.15 7.81 22.35
C SER A 603 1.18 7.17 23.74
N LEU A 604 2.33 6.86 24.36
CA LEU A 604 2.35 6.70 25.84
C LEU A 604 2.22 8.08 26.47
N ASN A 605 1.01 8.61 26.40
CA ASN A 605 0.80 10.05 26.39
C ASN A 605 0.28 10.58 27.72
N THR A 606 -0.34 9.75 28.58
CA THR A 606 -0.80 10.16 29.91
C THR A 606 0.30 10.20 30.97
N GLY A 607 1.54 9.84 30.64
CA GLY A 607 2.64 9.74 31.62
C GLY A 607 2.53 8.52 32.56
N LEU A 608 1.44 7.76 32.50
CA LEU A 608 1.22 6.49 33.23
C LEU A 608 2.09 5.33 32.72
N ALA A 609 3.07 5.64 31.88
CA ALA A 609 4.01 4.69 31.28
C ALA A 609 4.96 4.04 32.29
N GLY A 610 5.17 4.65 33.46
CA GLY A 610 6.08 4.13 34.50
C GLY A 610 5.76 2.71 34.96
N GLU A 611 4.50 2.28 34.83
CA GLU A 611 4.06 0.90 35.13
C GLU A 611 3.93 0.02 33.87
N LEU A 612 3.91 0.60 32.67
CA LEU A 612 4.04 -0.11 31.40
C LEU A 612 5.53 -0.34 31.09
N SER A 613 6.17 -1.05 32.01
CA SER A 613 7.56 -1.50 31.96
C SER A 613 7.83 -2.40 30.74
N SER A 614 9.01 -3.04 30.70
CA SER A 614 9.35 -4.14 29.79
C SER A 614 8.31 -5.28 29.68
N GLU A 615 7.24 -5.24 30.48
CA GLU A 615 6.10 -6.15 30.50
C GLU A 615 4.92 -5.75 29.59
N ALA A 616 4.88 -4.55 29.02
CA ALA A 616 3.80 -4.15 28.11
C ALA A 616 3.86 -4.96 26.80
N ASN A 617 2.72 -5.49 26.35
CA ASN A 617 2.66 -6.21 25.07
C ASN A 617 2.69 -5.21 23.92
N PRO A 618 3.73 -5.19 23.07
CA PRO A 618 3.87 -4.14 22.07
C PRO A 618 3.01 -4.36 20.82
N PHE A 619 2.24 -5.45 20.75
CA PHE A 619 1.38 -5.81 19.61
C PHE A 619 -0.08 -5.39 19.78
N PHE A 620 -0.49 -4.94 20.96
CA PHE A 620 -1.86 -4.51 21.21
C PHE A 620 -1.86 -3.08 21.74
N HIS A 621 -2.42 -2.18 20.96
CA HIS A 621 -2.53 -0.76 21.28
C HIS A 621 -3.96 -0.46 21.71
N MET A 622 -4.17 -0.12 22.99
CA MET A 622 -5.48 0.24 23.54
C MET A 622 -5.66 1.76 23.47
N LEU A 623 -6.64 2.23 22.70
CA LEU A 623 -6.98 3.65 22.59
C LEU A 623 -8.35 3.89 23.22
N LEU A 624 -8.38 4.48 24.40
CA LEU A 624 -9.62 4.83 25.09
C LEU A 624 -10.15 6.16 24.54
N VAL A 625 -11.33 6.13 23.93
CA VAL A 625 -11.98 7.30 23.34
C VAL A 625 -13.24 7.62 24.13
N VAL A 626 -13.26 8.77 24.79
CA VAL A 626 -14.37 9.20 25.66
C VAL A 626 -15.25 10.21 24.94
N LYS A 627 -16.58 10.04 25.00
CA LYS A 627 -17.56 11.00 24.47
C LYS A 627 -17.75 12.16 25.46
N ALA A 628 -16.79 13.06 25.52
CA ALA A 628 -16.83 14.22 26.40
C ALA A 628 -15.89 15.32 25.90
N GLN A 629 -16.13 16.56 26.34
CA GLN A 629 -15.13 17.62 26.22
C GLN A 629 -13.86 17.25 26.97
N ARG A 630 -12.71 17.55 26.36
CA ARG A 630 -11.39 17.35 27.00
C ARG A 630 -11.26 18.06 28.35
N PHE A 631 -11.95 19.19 28.53
CA PHE A 631 -11.88 20.01 29.75
C PHE A 631 -12.71 19.46 30.91
N ASP A 632 -13.59 18.48 30.66
CA ASP A 632 -14.42 17.84 31.68
C ASP A 632 -13.84 16.48 32.13
N ILE A 633 -12.77 16.03 31.46
CA ILE A 633 -12.12 14.75 31.71
C ILE A 633 -10.81 14.99 32.45
N GLU A 634 -10.72 14.43 33.65
CA GLU A 634 -9.52 14.40 34.46
C GLU A 634 -8.92 12.99 34.47
N LEU A 635 -7.59 12.88 34.55
CA LEU A 635 -6.90 11.58 34.51
C LEU A 635 -7.29 10.70 35.69
N GLU A 636 -7.57 11.29 36.85
CA GLU A 636 -7.99 10.61 38.08
C GLU A 636 -9.26 9.79 37.88
N GLN A 637 -10.12 10.18 36.94
CA GLN A 637 -11.36 9.48 36.62
C GLN A 637 -11.10 8.13 35.94
N VAL A 638 -9.94 7.95 35.28
CA VAL A 638 -9.65 6.77 34.45
C VAL A 638 -8.35 6.07 34.80
N GLN A 639 -7.45 6.66 35.59
CA GLN A 639 -6.12 6.11 35.89
C GLN A 639 -6.15 4.67 36.45
N HIS A 640 -7.21 4.32 37.19
CA HIS A 640 -7.40 2.99 37.77
C HIS A 640 -7.69 1.90 36.71
N LEU A 641 -7.95 2.28 35.45
CA LEU A 641 -8.18 1.36 34.32
C LEU A 641 -6.87 0.80 33.72
N GLY A 642 -5.71 1.17 34.29
CA GLY A 642 -4.41 0.61 33.92
C GLY A 642 -4.08 0.83 32.43
N ALA A 643 -3.83 -0.27 31.70
CA ALA A 643 -3.46 -0.22 30.28
C ALA A 643 -4.50 0.45 29.37
N LEU A 644 -5.77 0.58 29.78
CA LEU A 644 -6.76 1.33 29.02
C LEU A 644 -6.55 2.85 29.13
N ALA A 645 -6.00 3.33 30.24
CA ALA A 645 -5.78 4.76 30.50
C ALA A 645 -4.44 5.28 29.95
N SER A 646 -3.61 4.41 29.34
CA SER A 646 -2.30 4.82 28.81
C SER A 646 -2.39 5.68 27.56
N MET A 647 -3.47 5.53 26.78
CA MET A 647 -3.73 6.33 25.59
C MET A 647 -5.19 6.83 25.64
N LEU A 648 -5.35 8.07 26.13
CA LEU A 648 -6.65 8.70 26.34
C LEU A 648 -6.94 9.76 25.26
N TYR A 649 -8.14 9.68 24.72
CA TYR A 649 -8.64 10.60 23.68
C TYR A 649 -10.05 11.07 24.04
N CYS A 650 -10.34 12.32 23.68
CA CYS A 650 -11.66 12.94 23.84
C CYS A 650 -12.28 13.17 22.47
N ASP A 651 -13.51 12.71 22.30
CA ASP A 651 -14.34 12.93 21.11
C ASP A 651 -15.14 14.22 21.25
N ASP A 652 -14.45 15.34 21.04
CA ASP A 652 -14.98 16.70 21.19
C ASP A 652 -14.60 17.62 20.02
N ILE A 653 -14.22 17.02 18.90
CA ILE A 653 -13.88 17.73 17.67
C ILE A 653 -14.51 17.05 16.47
N GLU A 654 -14.96 17.87 15.53
CA GLU A 654 -15.26 17.43 14.18
C GLU A 654 -14.28 18.15 13.24
N ALA A 655 -13.65 17.40 12.36
CA ALA A 655 -12.87 17.96 11.27
C ALA A 655 -13.41 17.46 9.93
N GLY A 656 -13.82 18.42 9.10
CA GLY A 656 -14.01 18.22 7.67
C GLY A 656 -12.70 18.47 6.92
N HIS A 657 -12.69 18.15 5.62
CA HIS A 657 -11.57 18.25 4.67
C HIS A 657 -10.57 19.40 4.93
N GLY A 658 -9.58 19.16 5.80
CA GLY A 658 -8.43 20.04 6.02
C GLY A 658 -8.53 21.10 7.13
N ALA A 659 -9.64 21.20 7.87
CA ALA A 659 -9.76 22.13 9.00
C ALA A 659 -10.56 21.52 10.15
N PHE A 660 -10.02 21.58 11.38
CA PHE A 660 -10.73 21.17 12.59
C PHE A 660 -11.56 22.34 13.12
N LYS A 661 -12.80 22.06 13.53
CA LYS A 661 -13.64 23.04 14.24
C LYS A 661 -13.63 22.66 15.71
N VAL A 662 -13.14 23.57 16.54
CA VAL A 662 -13.31 23.50 17.99
C VAL A 662 -14.35 24.55 18.37
N THR A 663 -15.37 24.13 19.09
CA THR A 663 -16.28 25.04 19.77
C THR A 663 -16.35 24.68 21.25
N LEU A 664 -16.56 25.69 22.08
CA LEU A 664 -16.68 25.54 23.54
C LEU A 664 -18.11 25.15 23.96
N ASP A 665 -19.05 25.05 23.03
CA ASP A 665 -20.49 24.86 23.27
C ASP A 665 -20.96 23.40 23.08
N ASN A 666 -20.04 22.43 23.17
CA ASN A 666 -20.30 20.99 23.04
C ASN A 666 -20.88 20.54 21.70
N GLN A 667 -20.92 21.41 20.69
CA GLN A 667 -21.49 21.10 19.37
C GLN A 667 -20.93 19.82 18.74
N PHE A 668 -19.64 19.54 18.93
CA PHE A 668 -18.94 18.42 18.29
C PHE A 668 -18.67 17.23 19.23
N VAL A 669 -19.20 17.25 20.46
CA VAL A 669 -19.02 16.13 21.39
C VAL A 669 -19.74 14.90 20.86
N GLY A 670 -18.98 13.85 20.61
CA GLY A 670 -19.52 12.59 20.08
C GLY A 670 -19.50 12.43 18.57
N ALA A 671 -18.84 13.33 17.83
CA ALA A 671 -18.78 13.26 16.37
C ALA A 671 -18.16 11.94 15.87
N LEU A 672 -17.07 11.48 16.48
CA LEU A 672 -16.46 10.18 16.16
C LEU A 672 -17.40 9.02 16.54
N HIS A 673 -17.98 9.03 17.74
CA HIS A 673 -18.90 7.99 18.19
C HIS A 673 -20.11 7.89 17.27
N GLU A 674 -20.69 9.02 16.87
CA GLU A 674 -21.80 9.05 15.92
C GLU A 674 -21.36 8.55 14.54
N LYS A 675 -20.21 9.01 14.06
CA LYS A 675 -19.67 8.60 12.75
C LYS A 675 -19.45 7.09 12.67
N TRP A 676 -18.85 6.50 13.69
CA TRP A 676 -18.63 5.05 13.77
C TRP A 676 -19.88 4.26 14.18
N GLY A 677 -20.97 4.94 14.53
CA GLY A 677 -22.24 4.33 14.93
C GLY A 677 -22.17 3.64 16.28
N LEU A 678 -21.35 4.16 17.20
CA LEU A 678 -21.13 3.64 18.55
C LEU A 678 -21.52 4.66 19.64
N PRO A 679 -22.71 5.28 19.61
CA PRO A 679 -23.08 6.35 20.54
C PRO A 679 -23.12 5.90 22.01
N ASN A 680 -23.33 4.60 22.25
CA ASN A 680 -23.39 3.99 23.58
C ASN A 680 -22.10 3.24 23.96
N GLY A 681 -21.07 3.33 23.12
CA GLY A 681 -19.79 2.65 23.29
C GLY A 681 -19.67 1.32 22.53
N GLY A 682 -18.44 0.82 22.45
CA GLY A 682 -18.06 -0.40 21.73
C GLY A 682 -16.55 -0.49 21.54
N ILE A 683 -16.06 -1.67 21.16
CA ILE A 683 -14.63 -1.92 20.93
C ILE A 683 -14.44 -2.27 19.45
N VAL A 684 -13.67 -1.44 18.74
CA VAL A 684 -13.31 -1.66 17.32
C VAL A 684 -11.91 -2.24 17.25
N ILE A 685 -11.81 -3.49 16.77
CA ILE A 685 -10.52 -4.15 16.53
C ILE A 685 -10.06 -3.83 15.13
N VAL A 686 -8.88 -3.21 15.01
CA VAL A 686 -8.29 -2.79 13.75
C VAL A 686 -6.94 -3.48 13.56
N ARG A 687 -6.78 -4.09 12.40
CA ARG A 687 -5.59 -4.81 11.96
C ARG A 687 -4.39 -3.87 11.79
N PRO A 688 -3.16 -4.42 11.74
CA PRO A 688 -1.96 -3.62 11.50
C PRO A 688 -2.02 -2.77 10.23
N ASP A 689 -2.65 -3.28 9.17
CA ASP A 689 -2.81 -2.60 7.88
C ASP A 689 -3.97 -1.57 7.83
N GLY A 690 -4.65 -1.33 8.96
CA GLY A 690 -5.70 -0.31 9.08
C GLY A 690 -7.11 -0.77 8.67
N TYR A 691 -7.31 -2.07 8.42
CA TYR A 691 -8.63 -2.65 8.18
C TYR A 691 -9.33 -3.02 9.48
N VAL A 692 -10.64 -2.77 9.57
CA VAL A 692 -11.48 -3.22 10.68
C VAL A 692 -11.59 -4.73 10.62
N GLY A 693 -11.20 -5.41 11.69
CA GLY A 693 -11.26 -6.87 11.77
C GLY A 693 -12.52 -7.39 12.47
N ALA A 694 -12.93 -6.74 13.56
CA ALA A 694 -14.15 -7.05 14.29
C ALA A 694 -14.63 -5.85 15.10
N ILE A 695 -15.90 -5.86 15.48
CA ILE A 695 -16.53 -4.86 16.34
C ILE A 695 -17.27 -5.61 17.43
N THR A 696 -17.02 -5.28 18.69
CA THR A 696 -17.64 -5.95 19.83
C THR A 696 -18.35 -4.95 20.76
N PRO A 697 -19.47 -5.33 21.39
CA PRO A 697 -20.14 -4.50 22.39
C PRO A 697 -19.30 -4.34 23.66
N LEU A 698 -19.29 -3.14 24.24
CA LEU A 698 -18.62 -2.88 25.53
C LEU A 698 -19.46 -3.38 26.71
N ASP A 699 -20.78 -3.38 26.58
CA ASP A 699 -21.75 -3.61 27.66
C ASP A 699 -22.14 -5.08 27.88
N GLN A 700 -21.69 -5.99 27.00
CA GLN A 700 -21.97 -7.43 27.11
C GLN A 700 -21.08 -8.18 28.11
N GLY A 701 -20.18 -7.49 28.81
CA GLY A 701 -19.34 -8.08 29.86
C GLY A 701 -18.54 -9.28 29.34
N GLN A 702 -18.63 -10.42 30.03
CA GLN A 702 -17.78 -11.59 29.77
C GLN A 702 -17.93 -12.13 28.34
N SER A 703 -19.13 -12.14 27.75
CA SER A 703 -19.32 -12.63 26.37
C SER A 703 -18.65 -11.72 25.33
N GLY A 704 -18.61 -10.41 25.59
CA GLY A 704 -17.86 -9.45 24.77
C GLY A 704 -16.35 -9.70 24.85
N PHE A 705 -15.83 -9.99 26.05
CA PHE A 705 -14.41 -10.30 26.24
C PHE A 705 -14.03 -11.63 25.56
N GLU A 706 -14.86 -12.66 25.69
CA GLU A 706 -14.68 -13.95 25.01
C GLU A 706 -14.69 -13.83 23.49
N ALA A 707 -15.48 -12.91 22.93
CA ALA A 707 -15.45 -12.62 21.49
C ALA A 707 -14.10 -12.07 21.03
N ILE A 708 -13.47 -11.21 21.83
CA ILE A 708 -12.13 -10.67 21.55
C ILE A 708 -11.08 -11.78 21.67
N GLU A 709 -11.17 -12.64 22.69
CA GLU A 709 -10.29 -13.81 22.83
C GLU A 709 -10.41 -14.72 21.61
N LYS A 710 -11.64 -15.08 21.23
CA LYS A 710 -11.94 -15.95 20.08
C LYS A 710 -11.42 -15.38 18.77
N TYR A 711 -11.53 -14.06 18.58
CA TYR A 711 -10.97 -13.38 17.42
C TYR A 711 -9.46 -13.61 17.32
N PHE A 712 -8.70 -13.36 18.39
CA PHE A 712 -7.25 -13.51 18.36
C PHE A 712 -6.78 -14.97 18.37
N GLU A 713 -7.47 -15.87 19.08
CA GLU A 713 -7.19 -17.33 19.07
C GLU A 713 -7.29 -17.95 17.67
N ALA A 714 -8.09 -17.37 16.77
CA ALA A 714 -8.28 -17.91 15.44
C ALA A 714 -7.01 -17.88 14.58
N PHE A 715 -6.02 -17.03 14.90
CA PHE A 715 -4.80 -16.89 14.10
C PHE A 715 -3.52 -16.62 14.90
N LEU A 716 -3.61 -16.28 16.19
CA LEU A 716 -2.46 -16.11 17.08
C LEU A 716 -2.17 -17.38 17.89
N ARG A 717 -0.90 -17.58 18.21
CA ARG A 717 -0.39 -18.69 19.01
C ARG A 717 0.09 -18.18 20.37
N PRO A 718 -0.32 -18.80 21.50
CA PRO A 718 0.13 -18.39 22.82
C PRO A 718 1.64 -18.66 22.98
N ALA A 719 2.31 -17.83 23.78
CA ALA A 719 3.72 -18.04 24.08
C ALA A 719 3.93 -19.40 24.79
N PRO A 720 4.98 -20.18 24.45
CA PRO A 720 5.27 -21.41 25.17
C PRO A 720 5.52 -21.10 26.66
N HIS A 721 4.85 -21.84 27.55
CA HIS A 721 4.80 -21.63 29.01
C HIS A 721 6.15 -21.52 29.75
N SER A 722 7.29 -21.72 29.09
CA SER A 722 8.63 -21.73 29.70
C SER A 722 9.30 -20.35 29.87
N SER A 723 8.75 -19.26 29.33
CA SER A 723 9.36 -17.91 29.45
C SER A 723 8.86 -17.06 30.61
N LEU A 724 7.68 -17.35 31.18
CA LEU A 724 7.08 -16.54 32.24
C LEU A 724 7.45 -16.98 33.67
N ALA A 725 7.98 -18.20 33.83
CA ALA A 725 8.25 -18.79 35.14
C ALA A 725 9.58 -18.34 35.80
N LYS A 726 10.45 -17.59 35.09
CA LYS A 726 11.77 -17.20 35.63
C LYS A 726 11.94 -15.72 35.96
N THR A 727 10.92 -14.89 35.74
CA THR A 727 10.96 -13.45 36.06
C THR A 727 9.96 -13.04 37.14
N ARG A 728 9.22 -14.00 37.71
CA ARG A 728 8.34 -13.81 38.87
C ARG A 728 8.96 -14.48 40.10
N LEU A 729 10.07 -13.93 40.59
CA LEU A 729 10.57 -14.12 41.95
C LEU A 729 11.38 -12.88 42.37
#